data_AF-A0A2G9YJ08-F1
#
_entry.id   AF-A0A2G9YJ08-F1
#
_cell.length_a   1.000
_cell.length_b   1.000
_cell.length_c   1.000
_cell.angle_alpha   90.00
_cell.angle_beta   90.00
_cell.angle_gamma   90.00
#
_symmetry.space_group_name_H-M   'P 1'
#
loop_
_entity.id
_entity.type
_entity.pdbx_description
1 polymer ?
#
loop_
_entity_poly.entity_id
_entity_poly.type
_entity_poly.pdbx_seq_one_letter_code
_entity_poly.pdbx_strand_id
1 'polypeptide(L)'
;MHRDEYLAEEHRQYIRLDTVFPVEFRLESLDGGSFLSAWLQGFTSNVGSGGICLSVNNLDPALAKIIEGRKVRFSLEIEVRVFKGPISAKANAAWIKNVCGIPNKYLIGLCYEEINSIQNKKFMRYARAKKIFVPIGMGVVILLGLGLIANGFINMRLVQKNRALVQQLVNITQDSSILKQKIQDIIRGKEGLQIKIQELELRIATVGAEKSRLEDKSKTETGEYSKKLEELNGIIHSLSQEKIILRGQLTSIQQKEAVFRDNLQRLDDKRASLEKANVDKMYSWFKVHQNQRIGLVGSFEGDSDIKGWAFIYDQSLAAQAYTYSLDFKRLRALLDFFNNCAKRKGGLFFNAYYTGDGQPAEYVVHSGPNIWIGIAIAQYTHKTQDKKYLRLAEDIAGAIIDLENQDRGGGIRGGPDVDWYATEHNLDAYAFFNMLYKITGKVKYAESANKVLTWLTEHTYDKMDIPIKRGKGDSTIATDTYAWSIAAIGPEKLERIGMNPASIMEFAEKNCSVEVSYQRPDGQIVKVRGFDFAPERNLSRGGVVSSEWTAQMVISFKIMADFYAKKGMQRKAEAYKIKADAYLAELGKMLISSSSPSGQGEGCLPYATQDFVDTGHGWFTPKGKSTGSLAGTAYTFFAYYNYNPLELKD
;
A
#
# COMPACT_ATOMS: atom_id res chain seq x y z
N MET A 1 -4.80 51.52 -75.18
CA MET A 1 -3.74 50.58 -74.72
C MET A 1 -3.87 50.53 -73.20
N HIS A 2 -4.71 49.75 -72.52
CA HIS A 2 -5.31 48.41 -72.69
C HIS A 2 -4.34 47.22 -72.59
N ARG A 3 -3.93 46.94 -71.35
CA ARG A 3 -3.69 45.65 -70.68
C ARG A 3 -2.89 46.01 -69.43
N ASP A 4 -3.48 45.90 -68.24
CA ASP A 4 -2.80 45.65 -66.95
C ASP A 4 -3.65 46.02 -65.70
N GLU A 5 -4.79 46.69 -65.86
CA GLU A 5 -5.60 47.15 -64.71
C GLU A 5 -6.61 46.15 -64.11
N TYR A 6 -6.78 44.94 -64.65
CA TYR A 6 -7.84 44.01 -64.19
C TYR A 6 -7.37 42.79 -63.38
N LEU A 7 -6.10 42.72 -62.98
CA LEU A 7 -5.58 41.64 -62.11
C LEU A 7 -5.51 42.02 -60.62
N ALA A 8 -5.91 43.23 -60.24
CA ALA A 8 -5.69 43.78 -58.90
C ALA A 8 -6.86 43.63 -57.89
N GLU A 9 -8.06 43.17 -58.28
CA GLU A 9 -9.24 43.22 -57.38
C GLU A 9 -9.76 41.88 -56.80
N GLU A 10 -9.08 40.74 -56.98
CA GLU A 10 -9.52 39.50 -56.31
C GLU A 10 -8.45 38.86 -55.42
N HIS A 11 -8.18 39.51 -54.28
CA HIS A 11 -7.61 38.86 -53.10
C HIS A 11 -8.67 37.95 -52.42
N ARG A 12 -9.14 36.91 -53.11
CA ARG A 12 -10.00 35.89 -52.47
C ARG A 12 -9.16 35.05 -51.51
N GLN A 13 -9.47 35.11 -50.22
CA GLN A 13 -8.88 34.23 -49.22
C GLN A 13 -9.46 32.81 -49.36
N TYR A 14 -8.91 32.01 -50.26
CA TYR A 14 -9.21 30.58 -50.31
C TYR A 14 -8.74 29.91 -49.01
N ILE A 15 -9.59 29.06 -48.44
CA ILE A 15 -9.17 28.10 -47.43
C ILE A 15 -8.48 26.96 -48.19
N ARG A 16 -7.15 26.95 -48.15
CA ARG A 16 -6.37 25.81 -48.63
C ARG A 16 -6.53 24.65 -47.66
N LEU A 17 -6.95 23.50 -48.20
CA LEU A 17 -7.17 22.25 -47.49
C LEU A 17 -6.09 21.24 -47.89
N ASP A 18 -5.82 20.31 -46.98
CA ASP A 18 -5.01 19.11 -47.22
C ASP A 18 -5.76 18.04 -48.03
N THR A 19 -7.08 18.17 -48.10
CA THR A 19 -7.98 17.30 -48.85
C THR A 19 -8.21 17.85 -50.25
N VAL A 20 -8.13 16.96 -51.24
CA VAL A 20 -8.46 17.28 -52.64
C VAL A 20 -9.87 16.80 -52.94
N PHE A 21 -10.71 17.68 -53.45
CA PHE A 21 -12.05 17.36 -53.93
C PHE A 21 -12.03 17.13 -55.44
N PRO A 22 -12.52 15.99 -55.93
CA PRO A 22 -12.87 15.83 -57.33
C PRO A 22 -13.94 16.83 -57.72
N VAL A 23 -13.79 17.43 -58.90
CA VAL A 23 -14.77 18.34 -59.48
C VAL A 23 -14.99 17.92 -60.91
N GLU A 24 -16.20 17.49 -61.23
CA GLU A 24 -16.61 17.34 -62.63
C GLU A 24 -17.12 18.69 -63.12
N PHE A 25 -16.76 19.07 -64.34
CA PHE A 25 -17.21 20.32 -64.92
C PHE A 25 -17.46 20.21 -66.41
N ARG A 26 -18.35 21.05 -66.93
CA ARG A 26 -18.55 21.24 -68.38
C ARG A 26 -18.71 22.72 -68.70
N LEU A 27 -18.37 23.09 -69.92
CA LEU A 27 -18.49 24.45 -70.43
C LEU A 27 -19.86 24.65 -71.08
N GLU A 28 -20.51 25.76 -70.75
CA GLU A 28 -21.80 26.19 -71.27
C GLU A 28 -21.63 27.54 -71.98
N SER A 29 -22.37 27.74 -73.06
CA SER A 29 -22.47 29.06 -73.70
C SER A 29 -23.15 30.06 -72.75
N LEU A 30 -22.82 31.36 -72.88
CA LEU A 30 -23.34 32.40 -71.96
C LEU A 30 -24.87 32.51 -71.97
N ASP A 31 -25.51 32.15 -73.09
CA ASP A 31 -26.96 32.08 -73.26
C ASP A 31 -27.59 30.82 -72.62
N GLY A 32 -26.78 29.89 -72.11
CA GLY A 32 -27.22 28.64 -71.48
C GLY A 32 -27.84 27.61 -72.42
N GLY A 33 -27.81 27.87 -73.74
CA GLY A 33 -28.52 27.05 -74.73
C GLY A 33 -27.72 25.87 -75.31
N SER A 34 -26.39 25.84 -75.14
CA SER A 34 -25.54 24.78 -75.70
C SER A 34 -24.36 24.43 -74.80
N PHE A 35 -24.02 23.12 -74.74
CA PHE A 35 -22.81 22.64 -74.08
C PHE A 35 -21.63 22.71 -75.05
N LEU A 36 -20.58 23.43 -74.65
CA LEU A 36 -19.36 23.63 -75.43
C LEU A 36 -18.31 22.54 -75.17
N SER A 37 -18.52 21.70 -74.16
CA SER A 37 -17.68 20.54 -73.86
C SER A 37 -18.51 19.38 -73.28
N ALA A 38 -17.96 18.17 -73.40
CA ALA A 38 -18.37 17.07 -72.53
C ALA A 38 -18.00 17.35 -71.05
N TRP A 39 -18.40 16.46 -70.14
CA TRP A 39 -17.92 16.49 -68.76
C TRP A 39 -16.41 16.22 -68.73
N LEU A 40 -15.70 17.13 -68.07
CA LEU A 40 -14.26 17.10 -67.84
C LEU A 40 -14.02 16.99 -66.34
N GLN A 41 -12.86 16.45 -65.98
CA GLN A 41 -12.49 16.26 -64.57
C GLN A 41 -11.41 17.24 -64.15
N GLY A 42 -11.59 17.83 -62.99
CA GLY A 42 -10.59 18.63 -62.30
C GLY A 42 -10.61 18.36 -60.80
N PHE A 43 -9.76 19.10 -60.10
CA PHE A 43 -9.56 18.93 -58.67
C PHE A 43 -9.44 20.28 -57.98
N THR A 44 -9.92 20.39 -56.75
CA THR A 44 -9.66 21.58 -55.94
C THR A 44 -9.27 21.21 -54.51
N SER A 45 -8.30 21.96 -53.99
CA SER A 45 -7.97 22.00 -52.56
C SER A 45 -8.08 23.42 -52.00
N ASN A 46 -8.61 24.37 -52.78
CA ASN A 46 -8.67 25.78 -52.46
C ASN A 46 -10.13 26.24 -52.60
N VAL A 47 -10.80 26.38 -51.45
CA VAL A 47 -12.25 26.59 -51.40
C VAL A 47 -12.57 27.93 -50.73
N GLY A 48 -13.51 28.67 -51.30
CA GLY A 48 -13.98 29.96 -50.80
C GLY A 48 -15.50 30.04 -50.86
N SER A 49 -16.10 30.93 -50.06
CA SER A 49 -17.56 31.07 -50.02
C SER A 49 -18.17 31.53 -51.35
N GLY A 50 -17.37 32.21 -52.18
CA GLY A 50 -17.77 32.72 -53.50
C GLY A 50 -17.09 32.02 -54.68
N GLY A 51 -16.36 30.92 -54.47
CA GLY A 51 -15.67 30.24 -55.57
C GLY A 51 -14.64 29.20 -55.17
N ILE A 52 -14.05 28.54 -56.17
CA ILE A 52 -12.96 27.57 -56.01
C ILE A 52 -11.82 27.87 -56.99
N CYS A 53 -10.62 27.41 -56.66
CA CYS A 53 -9.53 27.31 -57.63
C CYS A 53 -9.46 25.87 -58.15
N LEU A 54 -9.84 25.68 -59.40
CA LEU A 54 -9.90 24.40 -60.09
C LEU A 54 -8.56 24.11 -60.78
N SER A 55 -7.96 22.96 -60.48
CA SER A 55 -6.80 22.43 -61.18
C SER A 55 -7.27 21.41 -62.20
N VAL A 56 -6.94 21.62 -63.47
CA VAL A 56 -7.27 20.72 -64.57
C VAL A 56 -5.99 20.23 -65.23
N ASN A 57 -5.89 18.93 -65.45
CA ASN A 57 -4.78 18.31 -66.16
C ASN A 57 -5.25 17.95 -67.58
N ASN A 58 -4.36 18.06 -68.56
CA ASN A 58 -4.63 17.72 -69.96
C ASN A 58 -5.82 18.47 -70.59
N LEU A 59 -6.00 19.74 -70.24
CA LEU A 59 -7.04 20.57 -70.86
C LEU A 59 -6.66 20.87 -72.32
N ASP A 60 -7.59 20.60 -73.24
CA ASP A 60 -7.42 20.92 -74.66
C ASP A 60 -7.09 22.42 -74.84
N PRO A 61 -5.98 22.77 -75.51
CA PRO A 61 -5.61 24.16 -75.79
C PRO A 61 -6.72 24.98 -76.48
N ALA A 62 -7.59 24.36 -77.28
CA ALA A 62 -8.73 25.03 -77.89
C ALA A 62 -9.76 25.46 -76.84
N LEU A 63 -10.06 24.60 -75.86
CA LEU A 63 -10.94 24.91 -74.73
C LEU A 63 -10.30 25.94 -73.79
N ALA A 64 -8.98 25.86 -73.57
CA ALA A 64 -8.26 26.85 -72.77
C ALA A 64 -8.38 28.27 -73.34
N LYS A 65 -8.25 28.45 -74.66
CA LYS A 65 -8.46 29.75 -75.34
C LYS A 65 -9.88 30.27 -75.19
N ILE A 66 -10.87 29.37 -75.22
CA ILE A 66 -12.29 29.73 -75.02
C ILE A 66 -12.51 30.24 -73.59
N ILE A 67 -11.90 29.59 -72.60
CA ILE A 67 -11.96 30.00 -71.19
C ILE A 67 -11.22 31.32 -70.95
N GLU A 68 -10.05 31.52 -71.58
CA GLU A 68 -9.31 32.80 -71.55
C GLU A 68 -10.13 33.96 -72.09
N GLY A 69 -10.92 33.72 -73.14
CA GLY A 69 -11.85 34.70 -73.70
C GLY A 69 -13.03 35.05 -72.79
N ARG A 70 -13.22 34.35 -71.65
CA ARG A 70 -14.32 34.51 -70.69
C ARG A 70 -15.73 34.46 -71.30
N LYS A 71 -15.90 33.80 -72.44
CA LYS A 71 -17.20 33.68 -73.14
C LYS A 71 -17.99 32.43 -72.74
N VAL A 72 -17.73 31.89 -71.54
CA VAL A 72 -18.28 30.60 -71.11
C VAL A 72 -18.65 30.59 -69.63
N ARG A 73 -19.68 29.80 -69.31
CA ARG A 73 -20.09 29.45 -67.96
C ARG A 73 -19.65 28.01 -67.66
N PHE A 74 -19.35 27.73 -66.39
CA PHE A 74 -19.01 26.40 -65.90
C PHE A 74 -20.20 25.83 -65.14
N SER A 75 -20.65 24.63 -65.51
CA SER A 75 -21.47 23.81 -64.62
C SER A 75 -20.56 22.83 -63.89
N LEU A 76 -20.62 22.82 -62.57
CA LEU A 76 -19.72 22.12 -61.66
C LEU A 76 -20.49 21.11 -60.81
N GLU A 77 -19.89 19.94 -60.60
CA GLU A 77 -20.28 18.96 -59.60
C GLU A 77 -19.08 18.66 -58.69
N ILE A 78 -19.11 19.19 -57.47
CA ILE A 78 -18.03 19.05 -56.49
C ILE A 78 -18.33 17.86 -55.58
N GLU A 79 -17.51 16.82 -55.66
CA GLU A 79 -17.67 15.64 -54.83
C GLU A 79 -17.08 15.84 -53.44
N VAL A 80 -17.94 15.75 -52.42
CA VAL A 80 -17.52 15.79 -51.02
C VAL A 80 -17.95 14.49 -50.36
N ARG A 81 -17.00 13.61 -50.03
CA ARG A 81 -17.24 12.25 -49.50
C ARG A 81 -18.21 12.16 -48.31
N VAL A 82 -18.33 13.22 -47.53
CA VAL A 82 -19.18 13.26 -46.32
C VAL A 82 -20.63 13.64 -46.65
N PHE A 83 -20.91 14.11 -47.87
CA PHE A 83 -22.24 14.57 -48.29
C PHE A 83 -22.96 13.50 -49.12
N LYS A 84 -24.29 13.43 -48.99
CA LYS A 84 -25.15 12.58 -49.82
C LYS A 84 -25.31 13.23 -51.19
N GLY A 85 -24.33 13.06 -52.07
CA GLY A 85 -24.31 13.57 -53.44
C GLY A 85 -23.39 14.79 -53.66
N PRO A 86 -23.05 15.09 -54.93
CA PRO A 86 -22.18 16.22 -55.29
C PRO A 86 -22.86 17.58 -55.02
N ILE A 87 -22.02 18.61 -54.84
CA ILE A 87 -22.50 20.00 -54.75
C ILE A 87 -22.51 20.56 -56.17
N SER A 88 -23.71 20.80 -56.69
CA SER A 88 -23.89 21.43 -58.00
C SER A 88 -23.75 22.95 -57.89
N ALA A 89 -22.96 23.55 -58.79
CA ALA A 89 -22.79 24.99 -58.86
C ALA A 89 -22.59 25.46 -60.30
N LYS A 90 -23.05 26.67 -60.62
CA LYS A 90 -22.66 27.39 -61.84
C LYS A 90 -21.65 28.46 -61.50
N ALA A 91 -20.62 28.60 -62.32
CA ALA A 91 -19.53 29.54 -62.07
C ALA A 91 -19.01 30.19 -63.35
N ASN A 92 -18.39 31.36 -63.20
CA ASN A 92 -17.67 32.05 -64.28
C ASN A 92 -16.16 32.02 -64.03
N ALA A 93 -15.37 31.93 -65.10
CA ALA A 93 -13.92 32.02 -65.00
C ALA A 93 -13.50 33.46 -64.69
N ALA A 94 -12.94 33.66 -63.50
CA ALA A 94 -12.32 34.93 -63.12
C ALA A 94 -10.91 35.03 -63.69
N TRP A 95 -10.14 33.94 -63.68
CA TRP A 95 -8.81 33.89 -64.29
C TRP A 95 -8.44 32.45 -64.65
N ILE A 96 -7.50 32.32 -65.57
CA ILE A 96 -6.90 31.05 -65.96
C ILE A 96 -5.39 31.27 -66.07
N LYS A 97 -4.61 30.30 -65.57
CA LYS A 97 -3.15 30.35 -65.57
C LYS A 97 -2.59 28.99 -65.93
N ASN A 98 -1.74 28.95 -66.95
CA ASN A 98 -0.96 27.76 -67.30
C ASN A 98 0.13 27.52 -66.23
N VAL A 99 0.28 26.28 -65.78
CA VAL A 99 1.31 25.89 -64.81
C VAL A 99 2.63 25.65 -65.54
N CYS A 100 3.56 26.60 -65.38
CA CYS A 100 4.88 26.54 -66.01
C CYS A 100 5.59 25.20 -65.72
N GLY A 101 6.09 24.55 -66.78
CA GLY A 101 6.82 23.28 -66.70
C GLY A 101 5.97 22.02 -66.78
N ILE A 102 4.63 22.11 -66.88
CA ILE A 102 3.76 20.95 -67.09
C ILE A 102 2.82 21.23 -68.27
N PRO A 103 2.97 20.55 -69.42
CA PRO A 103 2.13 20.81 -70.59
C PRO A 103 0.65 20.53 -70.28
N ASN A 104 -0.23 21.40 -70.80
CA ASN A 104 -1.69 21.30 -70.69
C ASN A 104 -2.26 21.24 -69.27
N LYS A 105 -1.53 21.73 -68.26
CA LYS A 105 -2.02 21.89 -66.89
C LYS A 105 -2.41 23.33 -66.61
N TYR A 106 -3.63 23.53 -66.13
CA TYR A 106 -4.18 24.86 -65.87
C TYR A 106 -4.75 24.96 -64.46
N LEU A 107 -4.56 26.14 -63.86
CA LEU A 107 -5.30 26.59 -62.69
C LEU A 107 -6.35 27.60 -63.15
N ILE A 108 -7.59 27.41 -62.73
CA ILE A 108 -8.72 28.24 -63.12
C ILE A 108 -9.39 28.74 -61.84
N GLY A 109 -9.41 30.06 -61.65
CA GLY A 109 -10.18 30.70 -60.59
C GLY A 109 -11.63 30.82 -61.01
N LEU A 110 -12.54 30.14 -60.31
CA LEU A 110 -13.97 30.12 -60.61
C LEU A 110 -14.75 30.91 -59.57
N CYS A 111 -15.64 31.80 -60.02
CA CYS A 111 -16.58 32.54 -59.18
C CYS A 111 -17.97 31.95 -59.29
N TYR A 112 -18.59 31.55 -58.16
CA TYR A 112 -19.95 31.02 -58.18
C TYR A 112 -20.95 32.10 -58.60
N GLU A 113 -21.72 31.81 -59.63
CA GLU A 113 -22.90 32.59 -60.05
C GLU A 113 -24.14 32.04 -59.35
N GLU A 114 -24.29 30.71 -59.34
CA GLU A 114 -25.35 30.00 -58.63
C GLU A 114 -24.77 28.85 -57.84
N ILE A 115 -25.05 28.80 -56.54
CA ILE A 115 -24.75 27.65 -55.69
C ILE A 115 -25.81 27.56 -54.61
N ASN A 116 -26.28 26.35 -54.30
CA ASN A 116 -27.24 26.15 -53.23
C ASN A 116 -26.66 26.68 -51.90
N SER A 117 -27.32 27.68 -51.31
CA SER A 117 -26.81 28.38 -50.13
C SER A 117 -26.66 27.48 -48.90
N ILE A 118 -27.48 26.45 -48.76
CA ILE A 118 -27.42 25.46 -47.68
C ILE A 118 -26.20 24.55 -47.88
N GLN A 119 -26.01 24.04 -49.09
CA GLN A 119 -24.85 23.18 -49.43
C GLN A 119 -23.53 23.96 -49.34
N ASN A 120 -23.49 25.21 -49.82
CA ASN A 120 -22.31 26.07 -49.72
C ASN A 120 -21.94 26.37 -48.25
N LYS A 121 -22.93 26.71 -47.40
CA LYS A 121 -22.70 26.88 -45.95
C LYS A 121 -22.17 25.60 -45.30
N LYS A 122 -22.68 24.42 -45.66
CA LYS A 122 -22.18 23.13 -45.18
C LYS A 122 -20.74 22.87 -45.63
N PHE A 123 -20.43 23.15 -46.89
CA PHE A 123 -19.09 23.00 -47.47
C PHE A 123 -18.07 23.91 -46.79
N MET A 124 -18.43 25.18 -46.57
CA MET A 124 -17.55 26.14 -45.88
C MET A 124 -17.39 25.82 -44.38
N ARG A 125 -18.43 25.29 -43.71
CA ARG A 125 -18.30 24.76 -42.34
C ARG A 125 -17.31 23.58 -42.30
N TYR A 126 -17.40 22.66 -43.25
CA TYR A 126 -16.46 21.54 -43.37
C TYR A 126 -15.02 22.03 -43.58
N ALA A 127 -14.80 22.97 -44.51
CA ALA A 127 -13.50 23.55 -44.79
C ALA A 127 -12.89 24.25 -43.57
N ARG A 128 -13.67 25.07 -42.85
CA ARG A 128 -13.22 25.75 -41.62
C ARG A 128 -12.92 24.75 -40.51
N ALA A 129 -13.78 23.75 -40.32
CA ALA A 129 -13.57 22.70 -39.33
C ALA A 129 -12.27 21.93 -39.59
N LYS A 130 -12.00 21.56 -40.85
CA LYS A 130 -10.76 20.87 -41.23
C LYS A 130 -9.50 21.72 -40.98
N LYS A 131 -9.54 23.01 -41.33
CA LYS A 131 -8.40 23.93 -41.08
C LYS A 131 -8.12 24.13 -39.59
N ILE A 132 -9.15 24.14 -38.75
CA ILE A 132 -9.04 24.38 -37.31
C ILE A 132 -8.75 23.08 -36.54
N PHE A 133 -9.09 21.91 -37.09
CA PHE A 133 -8.94 20.62 -36.42
C PHE A 133 -7.49 20.33 -36.01
N VAL A 134 -6.52 20.54 -36.90
CA VAL A 134 -5.10 20.28 -36.63
C VAL A 134 -4.56 21.17 -35.49
N PRO A 135 -4.71 22.52 -35.51
CA PRO A 135 -4.21 23.36 -34.42
C PRO A 135 -4.94 23.12 -33.09
N ILE A 136 -6.25 22.83 -33.10
CA ILE A 136 -6.97 22.43 -31.87
C ILE A 136 -6.41 21.10 -31.35
N GLY A 137 -6.24 20.11 -32.22
CA GLY A 137 -5.67 18.81 -31.86
C GLY A 137 -4.28 18.96 -31.22
N MET A 138 -3.40 19.76 -31.82
CA MET A 138 -2.10 20.08 -31.24
C MET A 138 -2.21 20.80 -29.89
N GLY A 139 -3.13 21.77 -29.76
CA GLY A 139 -3.39 22.47 -28.50
C GLY A 139 -3.82 21.52 -27.38
N VAL A 140 -4.69 20.55 -27.68
CA VAL A 140 -5.11 19.49 -26.73
C VAL A 140 -3.92 18.61 -26.34
N VAL A 141 -3.10 18.18 -27.30
CA VAL A 141 -1.90 17.38 -27.01
C VAL A 141 -0.92 18.14 -26.11
N ILE A 142 -0.66 19.42 -26.38
CA ILE A 142 0.20 20.27 -25.55
C ILE A 142 -0.39 20.42 -24.14
N LEU A 143 -1.69 20.66 -24.02
CA LEU A 143 -2.37 20.80 -22.73
C LEU A 143 -2.33 19.51 -21.91
N LEU A 144 -2.53 18.35 -22.55
CA LEU A 144 -2.35 17.04 -21.90
C LEU A 144 -0.89 16.81 -21.49
N GLY A 145 0.07 17.18 -22.35
CA GLY A 145 1.51 17.10 -22.04
C GLY A 145 1.90 17.96 -20.83
N LEU A 146 1.44 19.21 -20.76
CA LEU A 146 1.62 20.10 -19.61
C LEU A 146 0.96 19.53 -18.35
N GLY A 147 -0.24 18.96 -18.48
CA GLY A 147 -0.93 18.27 -17.39
C GLY A 147 -0.12 17.09 -16.84
N LEU A 148 0.48 16.27 -17.71
CA LEU A 148 1.36 15.17 -17.31
C LEU A 148 2.63 15.66 -16.61
N ILE A 149 3.26 16.74 -17.10
CA ILE A 149 4.44 17.34 -16.48
C ILE A 149 4.09 17.88 -15.09
N ALA A 150 2.99 18.64 -14.97
CA ALA A 150 2.54 19.19 -13.69
C ALA A 150 2.22 18.08 -12.68
N ASN A 151 1.50 17.03 -13.12
CA ASN A 151 1.21 15.86 -12.30
C ASN A 151 2.49 15.12 -11.87
N GLY A 152 3.46 14.98 -12.76
CA GLY A 152 4.78 14.41 -12.47
C GLY A 152 5.53 15.20 -11.38
N PHE A 153 5.54 16.54 -11.49
CA PHE A 153 6.18 17.41 -10.49
C PHE A 153 5.50 17.34 -9.12
N ILE A 154 4.16 17.32 -9.09
CA ILE A 154 3.39 17.13 -7.85
C ILE A 154 3.72 15.78 -7.23
N ASN A 155 3.75 14.70 -8.03
CA ASN A 155 4.05 13.36 -7.55
C ASN A 155 5.48 13.27 -6.97
N MET A 156 6.47 13.83 -7.66
CA MET A 156 7.85 13.89 -7.16
C MET A 156 7.94 14.61 -5.80
N ARG A 157 7.23 15.73 -5.65
CA ARG A 157 7.21 16.49 -4.39
C ARG A 157 6.51 15.71 -3.26
N LEU A 158 5.45 14.97 -3.56
CA LEU A 158 4.77 14.10 -2.59
C LEU A 158 5.68 12.96 -2.13
N VAL A 159 6.33 12.27 -3.08
CA VAL A 159 7.28 11.19 -2.79
C VAL A 159 8.41 11.69 -1.89
N GLN A 160 8.99 12.86 -2.18
CA GLN A 160 10.05 13.44 -1.35
C GLN A 160 9.58 13.74 0.08
N LYS A 161 8.38 14.33 0.23
CA LYS A 161 7.81 14.64 1.55
C LYS A 161 7.53 13.38 2.36
N ASN A 162 6.92 12.37 1.74
CA ASN A 162 6.61 11.11 2.42
C ASN A 162 7.89 10.35 2.80
N ARG A 163 8.91 10.33 1.94
CA ARG A 163 10.24 9.79 2.27
C ARG A 163 10.89 10.49 3.46
N ALA A 164 10.82 11.82 3.51
CA ALA A 164 11.34 12.59 4.63
C ALA A 164 10.60 12.27 5.95
N LEU A 165 9.27 12.09 5.90
CA LEU A 165 8.47 11.71 7.07
C LEU A 165 8.85 10.33 7.62
N VAL A 166 9.00 9.34 6.73
CA VAL A 166 9.45 7.99 7.09
C VAL A 166 10.86 8.06 7.70
N GLN A 167 11.78 8.79 7.08
CA GLN A 167 13.15 8.90 7.59
C GLN A 167 13.22 9.57 8.96
N GLN A 168 12.43 10.62 9.18
CA GLN A 168 12.36 11.30 10.48
C GLN A 168 11.90 10.35 11.58
N LEU A 169 10.87 9.53 11.33
CA LEU A 169 10.39 8.57 12.30
C LEU A 169 11.44 7.50 12.62
N VAL A 170 12.10 6.95 11.61
CA VAL A 170 13.14 5.93 11.83
C VAL A 170 14.30 6.49 12.64
N ASN A 171 14.80 7.67 12.30
CA ASN A 171 15.89 8.31 13.05
C ASN A 171 15.49 8.56 14.52
N ILE A 172 14.30 9.10 14.77
CA ILE A 172 13.82 9.35 16.15
C ILE A 172 13.64 8.05 16.93
N THR A 173 13.19 6.98 16.27
CA THR A 173 13.04 5.65 16.89
C THR A 173 14.40 5.08 17.29
N GLN A 174 15.42 5.26 16.45
CA GLN A 174 16.80 4.86 16.76
C GLN A 174 17.39 5.69 17.91
N ASP A 175 17.24 7.01 17.85
CA ASP A 175 17.75 7.92 18.89
C ASP A 175 17.11 7.60 20.25
N SER A 176 15.79 7.36 20.27
CA SER A 176 15.06 6.92 21.48
C SER A 176 15.59 5.57 21.98
N SER A 177 15.86 4.61 21.08
CA SER A 177 16.44 3.31 21.46
C SER A 177 17.84 3.44 22.08
N ILE A 178 18.71 4.25 21.47
CA ILE A 178 20.07 4.51 21.98
C ILE A 178 20.00 5.21 23.34
N LEU A 179 19.09 6.17 23.48
CA LEU A 179 18.91 6.92 24.72
C LEU A 179 18.38 6.03 25.86
N LYS A 180 17.41 5.14 25.57
CA LYS A 180 16.93 4.13 26.53
C LYS A 180 18.06 3.22 26.99
N GLN A 181 18.93 2.77 26.08
CA GLN A 181 20.11 1.97 26.43
C GLN A 181 21.06 2.74 27.36
N LYS A 182 21.37 4.00 27.03
CA LYS A 182 22.21 4.87 27.87
C LYS A 182 21.63 5.07 29.27
N ILE A 183 20.30 5.24 29.39
CA ILE A 183 19.62 5.35 30.68
C ILE A 183 19.77 4.04 31.48
N GLN A 184 19.63 2.87 30.84
CA GLN A 184 19.85 1.59 31.51
C GLN A 184 21.29 1.42 32.00
N ASP A 185 22.28 1.82 31.21
CA ASP A 185 23.69 1.76 31.61
C ASP A 185 23.98 2.72 32.77
N ILE A 186 23.35 3.91 32.78
CA ILE A 186 23.39 4.87 33.89
C ILE A 186 22.77 4.29 35.17
N ILE A 187 21.63 3.62 35.07
CA ILE A 187 20.98 2.96 36.22
C ILE A 187 21.90 1.89 36.81
N ARG A 188 22.50 1.03 35.97
CA ARG A 188 23.49 0.04 36.41
C ARG A 188 24.71 0.68 37.08
N GLY A 189 25.23 1.77 36.52
CA GLY A 189 26.34 2.52 37.11
C GLY A 189 25.99 3.14 38.48
N LYS A 190 24.78 3.66 38.61
CA LYS A 190 24.24 4.23 39.86
C LYS A 190 24.11 3.16 40.95
N GLU A 191 23.56 2.00 40.63
CA GLU A 191 23.46 0.86 41.55
C GLU A 191 24.86 0.41 42.03
N GLY A 192 25.81 0.30 41.11
CA GLY A 192 27.20 -0.03 41.46
C GLY A 192 27.86 0.97 42.40
N LEU A 193 27.63 2.28 42.21
CA LEU A 193 28.13 3.32 43.12
C LEU A 193 27.44 3.29 44.49
N GLN A 194 26.14 3.02 44.53
CA GLN A 194 25.40 2.88 45.79
C GLN A 194 25.94 1.72 46.63
N ILE A 195 26.23 0.58 46.00
CA ILE A 195 26.86 -0.57 46.67
C ILE A 195 28.23 -0.19 47.23
N LYS A 196 29.09 0.50 46.46
CA LYS A 196 30.41 0.95 46.94
C LYS A 196 30.31 1.92 48.12
N ILE A 197 29.35 2.85 48.09
CA ILE A 197 29.11 3.79 49.20
C ILE A 197 28.67 3.02 50.46
N GLN A 198 27.80 2.02 50.33
CA GLN A 198 27.38 1.16 51.45
C GLN A 198 28.56 0.36 52.01
N GLU A 199 29.44 -0.17 51.15
CA GLU A 199 30.64 -0.88 51.58
C GLU A 199 31.61 0.02 52.36
N LEU A 200 31.84 1.26 51.88
CA LEU A 200 32.63 2.25 52.61
C LEU A 200 32.00 2.63 53.95
N GLU A 201 30.68 2.77 54.01
CA GLU A 201 29.95 3.05 55.25
C GLU A 201 30.15 1.91 56.28
N LEU A 202 30.09 0.66 55.84
CA LEU A 202 30.37 -0.50 56.68
C LEU A 202 31.82 -0.55 57.17
N ARG A 203 32.79 -0.23 56.30
CA ARG A 203 34.22 -0.17 56.67
C ARG A 203 34.49 0.95 57.68
N ILE A 204 33.96 2.15 57.45
CA ILE A 204 34.08 3.27 58.40
C ILE A 204 33.47 2.89 59.74
N ALA A 205 32.31 2.23 59.77
CA ALA A 205 31.68 1.77 61.01
C ALA A 205 32.52 0.71 61.75
N THR A 206 33.09 -0.25 61.03
CA THR A 206 33.97 -1.29 61.61
C THR A 206 35.23 -0.68 62.21
N VAL A 207 35.93 0.17 61.46
CA VAL A 207 37.15 0.87 61.91
C VAL A 207 36.82 1.83 63.07
N GLY A 208 35.65 2.48 63.03
CA GLY A 208 35.16 3.32 64.12
C GLY A 208 34.90 2.54 65.41
N ALA A 209 34.32 1.35 65.33
CA ALA A 209 34.10 0.48 66.48
C ALA A 209 35.42 -0.04 67.07
N GLU A 210 36.41 -0.34 66.23
CA GLU A 210 37.77 -0.73 66.66
C GLU A 210 38.49 0.43 67.35
N LYS A 211 38.37 1.65 66.80
CA LYS A 211 38.85 2.87 67.43
C LYS A 211 38.24 3.06 68.82
N SER A 212 36.92 2.98 68.98
CA SER A 212 36.28 3.13 70.30
C SER A 212 36.76 2.10 71.32
N ARG A 213 36.95 0.83 70.90
CA ARG A 213 37.52 -0.21 71.76
C ARG A 213 38.96 0.08 72.19
N LEU A 214 39.75 0.74 71.35
CA LEU A 214 41.13 1.13 71.64
C LEU A 214 41.21 2.39 72.52
N GLU A 215 40.30 3.35 72.35
CA GLU A 215 40.18 4.53 73.22
C GLU A 215 39.82 4.16 74.66
N ASP A 216 38.97 3.13 74.85
CA ASP A 216 38.66 2.62 76.18
C ASP A 216 39.85 1.90 76.85
N LYS A 217 40.72 1.26 76.06
CA LYS A 217 41.95 0.60 76.55
C LYS A 217 43.10 1.57 76.80
N SER A 218 43.22 2.65 76.02
CA SER A 218 44.32 3.63 76.14
C SER A 218 44.22 4.53 77.37
N LYS A 219 43.08 4.53 78.08
CA LYS A 219 42.93 5.20 79.39
C LYS A 219 43.73 4.53 80.52
N THR A 220 44.31 3.34 80.27
CA THR A 220 45.00 2.50 81.26
C THR A 220 46.51 2.32 81.02
N GLU A 221 47.01 2.44 79.78
CA GLU A 221 48.44 2.29 79.43
C GLU A 221 48.84 3.25 78.28
N THR A 222 49.83 4.11 78.52
CA THR A 222 50.17 5.25 77.65
C THR A 222 51.49 5.05 76.91
N GLY A 223 51.42 4.81 75.61
CA GLY A 223 52.56 4.83 74.68
C GLY A 223 52.25 4.23 73.30
N GLU A 224 51.87 2.95 73.26
CA GLU A 224 51.66 2.21 72.00
C GLU A 224 50.28 2.46 71.36
N TYR A 225 49.26 2.66 72.20
CA TYR A 225 47.87 2.90 71.76
C TYR A 225 47.67 4.24 71.04
N SER A 226 48.47 5.26 71.38
CA SER A 226 48.39 6.58 70.74
C SER A 226 48.71 6.51 69.25
N LYS A 227 49.71 5.69 68.87
CA LYS A 227 50.15 5.56 67.48
C LYS A 227 49.14 4.80 66.62
N LYS A 228 48.52 3.75 67.17
CA LYS A 228 47.41 3.01 66.52
C LYS A 228 46.14 3.86 66.36
N LEU A 229 45.84 4.72 67.33
CA LEU A 229 44.72 5.65 67.23
C LEU A 229 44.93 6.68 66.10
N GLU A 230 46.16 7.14 65.92
CA GLU A 230 46.54 8.05 64.84
C GLU A 230 46.41 7.37 63.46
N GLU A 231 46.86 6.11 63.32
CA GLU A 231 46.66 5.30 62.11
C GLU A 231 45.17 5.09 61.77
N LEU A 232 44.34 4.70 62.77
CA LEU A 232 42.91 4.50 62.56
C LEU A 232 42.19 5.80 62.18
N ASN A 233 42.61 6.94 62.74
CA ASN A 233 42.11 8.25 62.33
C ASN A 233 42.49 8.57 60.87
N GLY A 234 43.72 8.25 60.46
CA GLY A 234 44.16 8.38 59.06
C GLY A 234 43.32 7.54 58.09
N ILE A 235 43.00 6.29 58.48
CA ILE A 235 42.14 5.38 57.70
C ILE A 235 40.69 5.89 57.62
N ILE A 236 40.11 6.33 58.74
CA ILE A 236 38.75 6.89 58.75
C ILE A 236 38.70 8.16 57.87
N HIS A 237 39.73 8.99 57.92
CA HIS A 237 39.80 10.20 57.11
C HIS A 237 39.87 9.87 55.62
N SER A 238 40.75 8.93 55.20
CA SER A 238 40.87 8.54 53.79
C SER A 238 39.59 7.90 53.25
N LEU A 239 38.97 6.99 54.00
CA LEU A 239 37.69 6.37 53.63
C LEU A 239 36.56 7.40 53.56
N SER A 240 36.56 8.41 54.43
CA SER A 240 35.58 9.50 54.41
C SER A 240 35.75 10.40 53.18
N GLN A 241 37.00 10.69 52.78
CA GLN A 241 37.29 11.43 51.54
C GLN A 241 36.84 10.64 50.30
N GLU A 242 37.13 9.35 50.25
CA GLU A 242 36.69 8.48 49.16
C GLU A 242 35.14 8.44 49.06
N LYS A 243 34.46 8.35 50.20
CA LYS A 243 32.99 8.41 50.28
C LYS A 243 32.43 9.73 49.73
N ILE A 244 33.05 10.87 50.04
CA ILE A 244 32.63 12.18 49.51
C ILE A 244 32.78 12.22 47.98
N ILE A 245 33.90 11.72 47.45
CA ILE A 245 34.14 11.63 46.00
C ILE A 245 33.06 10.78 45.33
N LEU A 246 32.78 9.59 45.86
CA LEU A 246 31.75 8.71 45.30
C LEU A 246 30.33 9.33 45.38
N ARG A 247 30.00 10.05 46.45
CA ARG A 247 28.73 10.80 46.56
C ARG A 247 28.63 11.94 45.53
N GLY A 248 29.73 12.63 45.26
CA GLY A 248 29.81 13.63 44.19
C GLY A 248 29.57 13.01 42.81
N GLN A 249 30.20 11.86 42.52
CA GLN A 249 29.98 11.10 41.29
C GLN A 249 28.52 10.64 41.16
N LEU A 250 27.92 10.13 42.24
CA LEU A 250 26.53 9.70 42.26
C LEU A 250 25.58 10.87 41.93
N THR A 251 25.83 12.05 42.49
CA THR A 251 25.04 13.26 42.22
C THR A 251 25.15 13.69 40.75
N SER A 252 26.37 13.68 40.19
CA SER A 252 26.59 13.97 38.76
C SER A 252 25.86 12.98 37.85
N ILE A 253 25.86 11.69 38.20
CA ILE A 253 25.15 10.66 37.46
C ILE A 253 23.62 10.85 37.55
N GLN A 254 23.09 11.22 38.72
CA GLN A 254 21.66 11.52 38.89
C GLN A 254 21.23 12.72 38.05
N GLN A 255 22.04 13.78 37.97
CA GLN A 255 21.77 14.92 37.10
C GLN A 255 21.77 14.53 35.62
N LYS A 256 22.75 13.73 35.19
CA LYS A 256 22.79 13.18 33.83
C LYS A 256 21.56 12.32 33.53
N GLU A 257 21.14 11.47 34.47
CA GLU A 257 19.93 10.65 34.37
C GLU A 257 18.70 11.53 34.13
N ALA A 258 18.54 12.61 34.91
CA ALA A 258 17.41 13.53 34.76
C ALA A 258 17.38 14.22 33.38
N VAL A 259 18.52 14.70 32.89
CA VAL A 259 18.64 15.32 31.55
C VAL A 259 18.30 14.31 30.46
N PHE A 260 18.79 13.07 30.56
CA PHE A 260 18.49 12.02 29.58
C PHE A 260 17.01 11.61 29.62
N ARG A 261 16.37 11.59 30.79
CA ARG A 261 14.92 11.33 30.91
C ARG A 261 14.09 12.43 30.27
N ASP A 262 14.43 13.71 30.49
CA ASP A 262 13.73 14.83 29.85
C ASP A 262 13.87 14.77 28.32
N ASN A 263 15.08 14.51 27.81
CA ASN A 263 15.31 14.32 26.39
C ASN A 263 14.53 13.13 25.82
N LEU A 264 14.43 12.02 26.57
CA LEU A 264 13.68 10.86 26.15
C LEU A 264 12.19 11.17 26.05
N GLN A 265 11.63 11.88 27.03
CA GLN A 265 10.23 12.29 27.00
C GLN A 265 9.91 13.14 25.76
N ARG A 266 10.75 14.14 25.46
CA ARG A 266 10.58 14.98 24.26
C ARG A 266 10.65 14.17 22.96
N LEU A 267 11.57 13.20 22.89
CA LEU A 267 11.66 12.31 21.74
C LEU A 267 10.44 11.40 21.63
N ASP A 268 9.93 10.87 22.74
CA ASP A 268 8.74 10.01 22.76
C ASP A 268 7.48 10.79 22.34
N ASP A 269 7.30 12.03 22.79
CA ASP A 269 6.19 12.88 22.36
C ASP A 269 6.25 13.16 20.85
N LYS A 270 7.43 13.49 20.34
CA LYS A 270 7.66 13.70 18.90
C LYS A 270 7.45 12.40 18.12
N ARG A 271 7.92 11.27 18.64
CA ARG A 271 7.74 9.94 18.04
C ARG A 271 6.27 9.62 17.90
N ALA A 272 5.46 9.78 18.95
CA ALA A 272 4.03 9.50 18.91
C ALA A 272 3.30 10.28 17.81
N SER A 273 3.65 11.57 17.62
CA SER A 273 3.07 12.39 16.55
C SER A 273 3.44 11.89 15.14
N LEU A 274 4.68 11.46 14.96
CA LEU A 274 5.20 10.93 13.68
C LEU A 274 4.73 9.51 13.39
N GLU A 275 4.60 8.67 14.41
CA GLU A 275 4.02 7.33 14.32
C GLU A 275 2.59 7.43 13.81
N LYS A 276 1.77 8.28 14.43
CA LYS A 276 0.40 8.52 13.96
C LYS A 276 0.37 8.95 12.49
N ALA A 277 1.20 9.94 12.14
CA ALA A 277 1.28 10.43 10.77
C ALA A 277 1.69 9.33 9.77
N ASN A 278 2.64 8.46 10.13
CA ASN A 278 3.06 7.34 9.27
C ASN A 278 2.00 6.24 9.18
N VAL A 279 1.26 5.94 10.26
CA VAL A 279 0.14 4.98 10.22
C VAL A 279 -1.01 5.51 9.34
N ASP A 280 -1.29 6.82 9.38
CA ASP A 280 -2.26 7.45 8.48
C ASP A 280 -1.80 7.34 6.99
N LYS A 281 -0.48 7.33 6.77
CA LYS A 281 0.15 7.11 5.45
C LYS A 281 0.11 5.63 5.01
N MET A 282 0.26 4.67 5.94
CA MET A 282 0.00 3.26 5.67
C MET A 282 -1.44 3.02 5.19
N TYR A 283 -2.40 3.67 5.86
CA TYR A 283 -3.80 3.57 5.41
C TYR A 283 -3.98 4.17 4.00
N SER A 284 -3.33 5.30 3.73
CA SER A 284 -3.34 5.93 2.42
C SER A 284 -2.71 5.05 1.34
N TRP A 285 -1.66 4.29 1.69
CA TRP A 285 -1.04 3.30 0.82
C TRP A 285 -2.06 2.25 0.35
N PHE A 286 -2.92 1.71 1.22
CA PHE A 286 -3.98 0.77 0.81
C PHE A 286 -4.91 1.38 -0.24
N LYS A 287 -5.37 2.62 0.01
CA LYS A 287 -6.33 3.31 -0.88
C LYS A 287 -5.80 3.50 -2.30
N VAL A 288 -4.51 3.79 -2.40
CA VAL A 288 -3.86 4.10 -3.67
C VAL A 288 -3.54 2.83 -4.47
N HIS A 289 -3.30 1.71 -3.78
CA HIS A 289 -3.08 0.41 -4.40
C HIS A 289 -4.36 -0.37 -4.72
N GLN A 290 -5.52 0.13 -4.30
CA GLN A 290 -6.80 -0.45 -4.70
C GLN A 290 -7.13 -0.11 -6.16
N ASN A 291 -7.32 -1.15 -6.97
CA ASN A 291 -7.82 -1.00 -8.34
C ASN A 291 -9.25 -0.46 -8.30
N GLN A 292 -9.50 0.68 -8.95
CA GLN A 292 -10.81 1.36 -8.91
C GLN A 292 -11.91 0.61 -9.67
N ARG A 293 -11.57 -0.27 -10.61
CA ARG A 293 -12.54 -1.04 -11.41
C ARG A 293 -12.90 -2.36 -10.74
N ILE A 294 -11.90 -3.09 -10.25
CA ILE A 294 -12.07 -4.44 -9.71
C ILE A 294 -12.26 -4.41 -8.18
N GLY A 295 -11.76 -3.38 -7.49
CA GLY A 295 -11.85 -3.27 -6.02
C GLY A 295 -10.77 -4.02 -5.25
N LEU A 296 -9.97 -4.85 -5.92
CA LEU A 296 -8.83 -5.58 -5.33
C LEU A 296 -7.62 -4.66 -5.09
N VAL A 297 -6.83 -4.98 -4.08
CA VAL A 297 -5.58 -4.32 -3.70
C VAL A 297 -4.40 -5.24 -4.02
N GLY A 298 -3.34 -4.73 -4.62
CA GLY A 298 -2.12 -5.53 -4.85
C GLY A 298 -1.48 -5.94 -3.52
N SER A 299 -1.21 -7.23 -3.34
CA SER A 299 -0.62 -7.78 -2.12
C SER A 299 0.82 -7.31 -1.89
N PHE A 300 1.59 -7.21 -2.97
CA PHE A 300 2.99 -6.83 -2.94
C PHE A 300 3.30 -5.73 -3.96
N GLU A 301 4.04 -4.71 -3.52
CA GLU A 301 4.49 -3.59 -4.34
C GLU A 301 6.01 -3.64 -4.48
N GLY A 302 6.52 -4.29 -5.53
CA GLY A 302 7.96 -4.33 -5.82
C GLY A 302 8.47 -5.68 -6.35
N ASP A 303 7.73 -6.76 -6.13
CA ASP A 303 8.03 -8.08 -6.68
C ASP A 303 7.47 -8.22 -8.10
N SER A 304 8.34 -8.51 -9.07
CA SER A 304 7.95 -8.68 -10.47
C SER A 304 7.18 -9.96 -10.74
N ASP A 305 7.46 -11.03 -9.97
CA ASP A 305 6.98 -12.38 -10.28
C ASP A 305 5.52 -12.56 -9.85
N ILE A 306 5.14 -11.90 -8.76
CA ILE A 306 3.78 -11.85 -8.23
C ILE A 306 3.16 -10.47 -8.44
N LYS A 307 3.63 -9.72 -9.44
CA LYS A 307 3.14 -8.37 -9.74
C LYS A 307 1.64 -8.39 -10.01
N GLY A 308 0.91 -7.57 -9.24
CA GLY A 308 -0.53 -7.42 -9.39
C GLY A 308 -1.34 -8.61 -8.88
N TRP A 309 -0.73 -9.56 -8.17
CA TRP A 309 -1.46 -10.59 -7.44
C TRP A 309 -2.16 -9.96 -6.21
N ALA A 310 -3.39 -10.38 -5.99
CA ALA A 310 -4.20 -10.06 -4.82
C ALA A 310 -4.54 -11.37 -4.12
N PHE A 311 -3.73 -11.76 -3.13
CA PHE A 311 -4.02 -12.91 -2.28
C PHE A 311 -5.25 -12.61 -1.42
N ILE A 312 -6.20 -13.55 -1.36
CA ILE A 312 -7.49 -13.32 -0.71
C ILE A 312 -7.36 -13.11 0.81
N TYR A 313 -6.35 -13.71 1.43
CA TYR A 313 -5.98 -13.44 2.81
C TYR A 313 -5.68 -11.94 2.98
N ASP A 314 -4.77 -11.39 2.19
CA ASP A 314 -4.43 -9.97 2.27
C ASP A 314 -5.62 -9.05 1.92
N GLN A 315 -6.50 -9.49 1.01
CA GLN A 315 -7.73 -8.74 0.70
C GLN A 315 -8.66 -8.65 1.90
N SER A 316 -8.73 -9.70 2.71
CA SER A 316 -9.49 -9.67 3.96
C SER A 316 -8.91 -8.66 4.95
N LEU A 317 -7.58 -8.53 5.01
CA LEU A 317 -6.90 -7.57 5.89
C LEU A 317 -7.15 -6.14 5.38
N ALA A 318 -7.07 -5.91 4.07
CA ALA A 318 -7.44 -4.63 3.47
C ALA A 318 -8.91 -4.27 3.78
N ALA A 319 -9.82 -5.24 3.65
CA ALA A 319 -11.23 -5.07 3.97
C ALA A 319 -11.44 -4.68 5.44
N GLN A 320 -10.74 -5.32 6.37
CA GLN A 320 -10.81 -4.99 7.79
C GLN A 320 -10.22 -3.61 8.11
N ALA A 321 -9.12 -3.21 7.45
CA ALA A 321 -8.59 -1.86 7.56
C ALA A 321 -9.60 -0.81 7.04
N TYR A 322 -10.32 -1.08 5.95
CA TYR A 322 -11.39 -0.21 5.48
C TYR A 322 -12.58 -0.19 6.45
N THR A 323 -12.95 -1.31 7.06
CA THR A 323 -13.99 -1.37 8.10
C THR A 323 -13.62 -0.51 9.30
N TYR A 324 -12.39 -0.63 9.81
CA TYR A 324 -11.92 0.16 10.93
C TYR A 324 -11.92 1.66 10.61
N SER A 325 -11.45 2.03 9.42
CA SER A 325 -11.39 3.41 8.95
C SER A 325 -12.72 3.96 8.43
N LEU A 326 -13.81 3.18 8.50
CA LEU A 326 -15.15 3.53 8.02
C LEU A 326 -15.21 3.91 6.52
N ASP A 327 -14.28 3.42 5.70
CA ASP A 327 -14.26 3.66 4.25
C ASP A 327 -15.08 2.59 3.52
N PHE A 328 -16.39 2.64 3.76
CA PHE A 328 -17.33 1.64 3.24
C PHE A 328 -17.43 1.65 1.72
N LYS A 329 -17.06 2.73 1.04
CA LYS A 329 -17.05 2.79 -0.42
C LYS A 329 -16.00 1.82 -0.98
N ARG A 330 -14.78 1.87 -0.46
CA ARG A 330 -13.68 0.98 -0.89
C ARG A 330 -13.92 -0.46 -0.47
N LEU A 331 -14.41 -0.64 0.75
CA LEU A 331 -14.76 -1.96 1.26
C LEU A 331 -15.82 -2.65 0.40
N ARG A 332 -16.91 -1.94 0.06
CA ARG A 332 -17.98 -2.49 -0.79
C ARG A 332 -17.46 -2.86 -2.17
N ALA A 333 -16.60 -2.05 -2.78
CA ALA A 333 -15.99 -2.38 -4.07
C ALA A 333 -15.19 -3.70 -4.01
N LEU A 334 -14.42 -3.91 -2.93
CA LEU A 334 -13.69 -5.15 -2.69
C LEU A 334 -14.63 -6.34 -2.46
N LEU A 335 -15.65 -6.19 -1.60
CA LEU A 335 -16.61 -7.27 -1.32
C LEU A 335 -17.52 -7.58 -2.53
N ASP A 336 -17.86 -6.58 -3.34
CA ASP A 336 -18.62 -6.76 -4.58
C ASP A 336 -17.87 -7.64 -5.59
N PHE A 337 -16.53 -7.60 -5.62
CA PHE A 337 -15.74 -8.55 -6.42
C PHE A 337 -15.97 -10.00 -5.97
N PHE A 338 -15.85 -10.29 -4.67
CA PHE A 338 -16.07 -11.65 -4.15
C PHE A 338 -17.53 -12.11 -4.30
N ASN A 339 -18.47 -11.17 -4.19
CA ASN A 339 -19.89 -11.47 -4.31
C ASN A 339 -20.31 -11.76 -5.76
N ASN A 340 -19.75 -11.04 -6.74
CA ASN A 340 -20.30 -11.03 -8.10
C ASN A 340 -19.34 -11.54 -9.19
N CYS A 341 -18.02 -11.47 -8.97
CA CYS A 341 -17.03 -11.63 -10.04
C CYS A 341 -16.04 -12.78 -9.80
N ALA A 342 -15.66 -13.02 -8.54
CA ALA A 342 -14.60 -13.96 -8.21
C ALA A 342 -14.99 -15.42 -8.54
N LYS A 343 -14.16 -16.09 -9.34
CA LYS A 343 -14.32 -17.51 -9.67
C LYS A 343 -14.10 -18.38 -8.43
N ARG A 344 -14.82 -19.50 -8.34
CA ARG A 344 -14.77 -20.43 -7.20
C ARG A 344 -14.57 -21.87 -7.65
N LYS A 345 -14.06 -22.71 -6.76
CA LYS A 345 -14.01 -24.17 -6.88
C LYS A 345 -14.55 -24.78 -5.58
N GLY A 346 -15.53 -25.67 -5.67
CA GLY A 346 -16.12 -26.31 -4.49
C GLY A 346 -16.76 -25.32 -3.49
N GLY A 347 -17.34 -24.22 -3.97
CA GLY A 347 -17.94 -23.18 -3.11
C GLY A 347 -16.94 -22.17 -2.51
N LEU A 348 -15.64 -22.43 -2.62
CA LEU A 348 -14.56 -21.60 -2.07
C LEU A 348 -13.80 -20.86 -3.18
N PHE A 349 -13.14 -19.77 -2.82
CA PHE A 349 -12.31 -18.94 -3.69
C PHE A 349 -10.91 -19.51 -3.88
N PHE A 350 -10.33 -19.19 -5.04
CA PHE A 350 -8.92 -19.38 -5.34
C PHE A 350 -8.06 -18.45 -4.47
N ASN A 351 -6.85 -18.88 -4.12
CA ASN A 351 -5.99 -18.16 -3.17
C ASN A 351 -5.57 -16.77 -3.65
N ALA A 352 -5.45 -16.54 -4.96
CA ALA A 352 -5.07 -15.25 -5.52
C ALA A 352 -5.77 -14.92 -6.83
N TYR A 353 -5.96 -13.62 -7.08
CA TYR A 353 -6.51 -13.07 -8.33
C TYR A 353 -5.63 -11.95 -8.86
N TYR A 354 -5.65 -11.71 -10.17
CA TYR A 354 -5.02 -10.55 -10.76
C TYR A 354 -5.86 -9.29 -10.51
N THR A 355 -5.22 -8.25 -9.97
CA THR A 355 -5.84 -6.93 -9.73
C THR A 355 -6.29 -6.22 -11.00
N GLY A 356 -5.72 -6.55 -12.17
CA GLY A 356 -6.00 -5.90 -13.45
C GLY A 356 -7.34 -6.31 -14.07
N ASP A 357 -7.70 -7.59 -13.97
CA ASP A 357 -8.85 -8.18 -14.65
C ASP A 357 -9.70 -9.13 -13.80
N GLY A 358 -9.26 -9.46 -12.58
CA GLY A 358 -9.96 -10.35 -11.65
C GLY A 358 -9.88 -11.84 -11.98
N GLN A 359 -9.01 -12.27 -12.91
CA GLN A 359 -8.82 -13.70 -13.19
C GLN A 359 -8.01 -14.38 -12.07
N PRO A 360 -8.21 -15.69 -11.80
CA PRO A 360 -7.39 -16.43 -10.85
C PRO A 360 -5.90 -16.38 -11.25
N ALA A 361 -5.06 -16.00 -10.30
CA ALA A 361 -3.60 -16.00 -10.42
C ALA A 361 -2.97 -17.26 -9.81
N GLU A 362 -3.58 -17.79 -8.76
CA GLU A 362 -3.20 -19.05 -8.12
C GLU A 362 -4.42 -19.96 -7.98
N TYR A 363 -4.38 -21.16 -8.57
CA TYR A 363 -5.54 -22.07 -8.64
C TYR A 363 -5.69 -22.98 -7.42
N VAL A 364 -4.83 -22.81 -6.42
CA VAL A 364 -4.95 -23.50 -5.12
C VAL A 364 -6.10 -22.89 -4.33
N VAL A 365 -6.81 -23.73 -3.57
CA VAL A 365 -7.92 -23.33 -2.70
C VAL A 365 -7.60 -23.77 -1.29
N HIS A 366 -7.34 -22.81 -0.40
CA HIS A 366 -7.11 -23.08 1.01
C HIS A 366 -8.27 -22.55 1.89
N SER A 367 -8.55 -23.30 2.96
CA SER A 367 -9.60 -22.99 3.94
C SER A 367 -9.33 -21.69 4.68
N GLY A 368 -8.11 -21.48 5.22
CA GLY A 368 -7.75 -20.29 5.99
C GLY A 368 -8.03 -18.97 5.24
N PRO A 369 -7.42 -18.73 4.07
CA PRO A 369 -7.66 -17.50 3.30
C PRO A 369 -9.14 -17.26 2.95
N ASN A 370 -9.92 -18.33 2.75
CA ASN A 370 -11.37 -18.23 2.52
C ASN A 370 -12.14 -17.85 3.80
N ILE A 371 -11.80 -18.46 4.93
CA ILE A 371 -12.38 -18.12 6.25
C ILE A 371 -12.15 -16.64 6.55
N TRP A 372 -10.96 -16.12 6.24
CA TRP A 372 -10.61 -14.72 6.42
C TRP A 372 -11.51 -13.74 5.62
N ILE A 373 -11.93 -14.09 4.40
CA ILE A 373 -12.96 -13.31 3.67
C ILE A 373 -14.29 -13.32 4.45
N GLY A 374 -14.66 -14.46 5.02
CA GLY A 374 -15.82 -14.58 5.91
C GLY A 374 -15.71 -13.68 7.15
N ILE A 375 -14.56 -13.67 7.81
CA ILE A 375 -14.26 -12.80 8.97
C ILE A 375 -14.42 -11.32 8.57
N ALA A 376 -13.87 -10.90 7.43
CA ALA A 376 -13.99 -9.52 6.95
C ALA A 376 -15.47 -9.12 6.71
N ILE A 377 -16.28 -10.02 6.17
CA ILE A 377 -17.72 -9.80 5.98
C ILE A 377 -18.45 -9.74 7.33
N ALA A 378 -18.09 -10.59 8.29
CA ALA A 378 -18.67 -10.57 9.64
C ALA A 378 -18.37 -9.23 10.34
N GLN A 379 -17.13 -8.75 10.29
CA GLN A 379 -16.72 -7.44 10.80
C GLN A 379 -17.50 -6.30 10.13
N TYR A 380 -17.63 -6.32 8.80
CA TYR A 380 -18.43 -5.35 8.05
C TYR A 380 -19.90 -5.35 8.50
N THR A 381 -20.51 -6.54 8.57
CA THR A 381 -21.92 -6.72 8.90
C THR A 381 -22.20 -6.24 10.32
N HIS A 382 -21.32 -6.59 11.28
CA HIS A 382 -21.41 -6.11 12.65
C HIS A 382 -21.29 -4.59 12.75
N LYS A 383 -20.30 -4.00 12.06
CA LYS A 383 -20.04 -2.56 12.14
C LYS A 383 -21.11 -1.70 11.48
N THR A 384 -21.69 -2.16 10.37
CA THR A 384 -22.60 -1.37 9.54
C THR A 384 -24.06 -1.77 9.68
N GLN A 385 -24.34 -2.95 10.25
CA GLN A 385 -25.66 -3.61 10.24
C GLN A 385 -26.17 -3.93 8.82
N ASP A 386 -25.37 -3.72 7.78
CA ASP A 386 -25.69 -4.03 6.39
C ASP A 386 -25.44 -5.51 6.11
N LYS A 387 -26.52 -6.24 5.82
CA LYS A 387 -26.50 -7.69 5.59
C LYS A 387 -26.26 -8.08 4.12
N LYS A 388 -25.97 -7.13 3.22
CA LYS A 388 -25.80 -7.39 1.78
C LYS A 388 -24.87 -8.57 1.47
N TYR A 389 -23.75 -8.68 2.19
CA TYR A 389 -22.75 -9.74 1.97
C TYR A 389 -22.88 -10.91 2.95
N LEU A 390 -23.83 -10.87 3.89
CA LEU A 390 -23.94 -11.91 4.92
C LEU A 390 -24.14 -13.29 4.31
N ARG A 391 -24.95 -13.39 3.24
CA ARG A 391 -25.16 -14.66 2.54
C ARG A 391 -23.86 -15.27 2.03
N LEU A 392 -22.93 -14.45 1.52
CA LEU A 392 -21.62 -14.90 1.09
C LEU A 392 -20.81 -15.50 2.24
N ALA A 393 -20.80 -14.85 3.40
CA ALA A 393 -20.15 -15.41 4.59
C ALA A 393 -20.79 -16.74 5.02
N GLU A 394 -22.12 -16.84 4.97
CA GLU A 394 -22.82 -18.09 5.28
C GLU A 394 -22.52 -19.22 4.30
N ASP A 395 -22.33 -18.91 3.02
CA ASP A 395 -21.95 -19.89 1.98
C ASP A 395 -20.50 -20.37 2.19
N ILE A 396 -19.56 -19.47 2.51
CA ILE A 396 -18.19 -19.84 2.90
C ILE A 396 -18.24 -20.76 4.12
N ALA A 397 -18.96 -20.37 5.17
CA ALA A 397 -19.09 -21.17 6.38
C ALA A 397 -19.70 -22.55 6.10
N GLY A 398 -20.68 -22.65 5.21
CA GLY A 398 -21.23 -23.93 4.76
C GLY A 398 -20.16 -24.83 4.15
N ALA A 399 -19.38 -24.32 3.19
CA ALA A 399 -18.29 -25.08 2.57
C ALA A 399 -17.19 -25.49 3.56
N ILE A 400 -16.86 -24.63 4.54
CA ILE A 400 -15.89 -24.97 5.60
C ILE A 400 -16.43 -26.05 6.54
N ILE A 401 -17.73 -26.01 6.89
CA ILE A 401 -18.38 -27.06 7.69
C ILE A 401 -18.42 -28.39 6.91
N ASP A 402 -18.58 -28.36 5.59
CA ASP A 402 -18.50 -29.56 4.77
C ASP A 402 -17.08 -30.18 4.77
N LEU A 403 -16.03 -29.36 4.90
CA LEU A 403 -14.65 -29.83 5.09
C LEU A 403 -14.40 -30.32 6.52
N GLU A 404 -14.98 -29.65 7.53
CA GLU A 404 -14.95 -30.08 8.94
C GLU A 404 -15.56 -31.47 9.12
N ASN A 405 -16.72 -31.73 8.51
CA ASN A 405 -17.45 -33.00 8.62
C ASN A 405 -16.73 -34.19 7.96
N GLN A 406 -15.64 -33.96 7.22
CA GLN A 406 -14.82 -35.03 6.65
C GLN A 406 -13.81 -35.59 7.66
N ASP A 407 -13.46 -34.84 8.71
CA ASP A 407 -12.68 -35.34 9.83
C ASP A 407 -13.60 -35.78 10.96
N ARG A 408 -13.47 -37.04 11.42
CA ARG A 408 -14.26 -37.54 12.54
C ARG A 408 -14.00 -36.77 13.85
N GLY A 409 -12.83 -36.14 13.96
CA GLY A 409 -12.46 -35.30 15.11
C GLY A 409 -12.95 -33.85 15.02
N GLY A 410 -13.61 -33.44 13.92
CA GLY A 410 -14.07 -32.05 13.74
C GLY A 410 -12.98 -31.06 13.34
N GLY A 411 -11.86 -31.54 12.80
CA GLY A 411 -10.81 -30.68 12.24
C GLY A 411 -11.12 -30.20 10.84
N ILE A 412 -10.69 -28.98 10.53
CA ILE A 412 -10.87 -28.41 9.18
C ILE A 412 -9.67 -28.77 8.30
N ARG A 413 -9.95 -29.44 7.18
CA ARG A 413 -8.96 -29.73 6.13
C ARG A 413 -8.39 -28.43 5.56
N GLY A 414 -7.13 -28.50 5.11
CA GLY A 414 -6.42 -27.38 4.50
C GLY A 414 -7.11 -26.78 3.27
N GLY A 415 -7.96 -27.56 2.60
CA GLY A 415 -8.74 -27.20 1.42
C GLY A 415 -9.44 -28.44 0.84
N PRO A 416 -10.23 -28.30 -0.24
CA PRO A 416 -10.97 -29.42 -0.83
C PRO A 416 -10.08 -30.51 -1.42
N ASP A 417 -8.91 -30.15 -1.96
CA ASP A 417 -7.95 -31.09 -2.57
C ASP A 417 -6.74 -31.36 -1.65
N VAL A 418 -6.89 -31.13 -0.34
CA VAL A 418 -5.78 -31.10 0.61
C VAL A 418 -6.10 -31.97 1.83
N ASP A 419 -5.20 -32.87 2.20
CA ASP A 419 -5.42 -33.84 3.27
C ASP A 419 -4.83 -33.45 4.63
N TRP A 420 -4.05 -32.36 4.70
CA TRP A 420 -3.47 -31.87 5.96
C TRP A 420 -4.44 -30.97 6.73
N TYR A 421 -4.16 -30.80 8.03
CA TYR A 421 -4.94 -29.95 8.95
C TYR A 421 -3.99 -29.00 9.68
N ALA A 422 -4.22 -27.68 9.57
CA ALA A 422 -3.42 -26.66 10.22
C ALA A 422 -4.11 -26.09 11.46
N THR A 423 -3.34 -25.84 12.51
CA THR A 423 -3.81 -25.18 13.73
C THR A 423 -4.34 -23.78 13.42
N GLU A 424 -3.64 -23.02 12.55
CA GLU A 424 -4.04 -21.68 12.13
C GLU A 424 -5.44 -21.66 11.50
N HIS A 425 -5.70 -22.52 10.51
CA HIS A 425 -7.01 -22.60 9.84
C HIS A 425 -8.15 -22.93 10.81
N ASN A 426 -7.87 -23.75 11.84
CA ASN A 426 -8.86 -24.10 12.86
C ASN A 426 -9.07 -22.93 13.85
N LEU A 427 -8.02 -22.18 14.20
CA LEU A 427 -8.16 -20.94 14.98
C LEU A 427 -8.98 -19.88 14.22
N ASP A 428 -8.72 -19.71 12.93
CA ASP A 428 -9.49 -18.81 12.06
C ASP A 428 -10.98 -19.19 12.04
N ALA A 429 -11.26 -20.49 11.86
CA ALA A 429 -12.63 -20.99 11.81
C ALA A 429 -13.35 -20.86 13.14
N TYR A 430 -12.66 -21.12 14.26
CA TYR A 430 -13.20 -20.92 15.60
C TYR A 430 -13.67 -19.46 15.78
N ALA A 431 -12.83 -18.50 15.41
CA ALA A 431 -13.20 -17.09 15.44
C ALA A 431 -14.40 -16.82 14.52
N PHE A 432 -14.31 -17.22 13.25
CA PHE A 432 -15.33 -16.95 12.24
C PHE A 432 -16.72 -17.50 12.61
N PHE A 433 -16.79 -18.74 13.09
CA PHE A 433 -18.04 -19.35 13.50
C PHE A 433 -18.66 -18.66 14.71
N ASN A 434 -17.86 -18.25 15.70
CA ASN A 434 -18.34 -17.46 16.83
C ASN A 434 -18.88 -16.09 16.37
N MET A 435 -18.21 -15.42 15.43
CA MET A 435 -18.71 -14.17 14.86
C MET A 435 -20.05 -14.35 14.16
N LEU A 436 -20.17 -15.38 13.31
CA LEU A 436 -21.43 -15.67 12.63
C LEU A 436 -22.54 -16.05 13.60
N TYR A 437 -22.23 -16.79 14.67
CA TYR A 437 -23.20 -17.06 15.72
C TYR A 437 -23.67 -15.76 16.40
N LYS A 438 -22.76 -14.86 16.77
CA LYS A 438 -23.10 -13.56 17.37
C LYS A 438 -23.99 -12.71 16.44
N ILE A 439 -23.75 -12.74 15.12
CA ILE A 439 -24.51 -11.95 14.13
C ILE A 439 -25.87 -12.59 13.79
N THR A 440 -25.95 -13.91 13.69
CA THR A 440 -27.11 -14.61 13.11
C THR A 440 -27.97 -15.37 14.12
N GLY A 441 -27.43 -15.72 15.28
CA GLY A 441 -28.06 -16.60 16.26
C GLY A 441 -28.20 -18.07 15.82
N LYS A 442 -27.66 -18.46 14.66
CA LYS A 442 -27.81 -19.83 14.11
C LYS A 442 -26.93 -20.83 14.86
N VAL A 443 -27.57 -21.76 15.57
CA VAL A 443 -26.92 -22.74 16.46
C VAL A 443 -25.82 -23.57 15.79
N LYS A 444 -25.99 -23.93 14.51
CA LYS A 444 -24.98 -24.69 13.74
C LYS A 444 -23.57 -24.09 13.79
N TYR A 445 -23.46 -22.76 13.87
CA TYR A 445 -22.15 -22.10 13.95
C TYR A 445 -21.52 -22.27 15.34
N ALA A 446 -22.31 -22.20 16.41
CA ALA A 446 -21.82 -22.50 17.75
C ALA A 446 -21.40 -23.97 17.88
N GLU A 447 -22.13 -24.89 17.26
CA GLU A 447 -21.79 -26.32 17.22
C GLU A 447 -20.45 -26.58 16.52
N SER A 448 -20.24 -26.02 15.32
CA SER A 448 -18.96 -26.13 14.62
C SER A 448 -17.82 -25.43 15.36
N ALA A 449 -18.05 -24.25 15.96
CA ALA A 449 -17.03 -23.63 16.81
C ALA A 449 -16.60 -24.54 17.97
N ASN A 450 -17.53 -25.26 18.59
CA ASN A 450 -17.21 -26.20 19.66
C ASN A 450 -16.45 -27.43 19.16
N LYS A 451 -16.83 -28.01 18.02
CA LYS A 451 -16.09 -29.12 17.39
C LYS A 451 -14.64 -28.73 17.11
N VAL A 452 -14.43 -27.58 16.47
CA VAL A 452 -13.09 -27.05 16.18
C VAL A 452 -12.29 -26.84 17.47
N LEU A 453 -12.90 -26.29 18.52
CA LEU A 453 -12.21 -26.09 19.80
C LEU A 453 -11.80 -27.43 20.46
N THR A 454 -12.68 -28.43 20.42
CA THR A 454 -12.36 -29.79 20.88
C THR A 454 -11.20 -30.35 20.07
N TRP A 455 -11.24 -30.22 18.75
CA TRP A 455 -10.18 -30.69 17.87
C TRP A 455 -8.82 -30.06 18.20
N LEU A 456 -8.77 -28.73 18.39
CA LEU A 456 -7.56 -28.00 18.79
C LEU A 456 -7.02 -28.53 20.13
N THR A 457 -7.89 -28.73 21.10
CA THR A 457 -7.53 -29.26 22.43
C THR A 457 -6.96 -30.68 22.35
N GLU A 458 -7.48 -31.52 21.47
CA GLU A 458 -7.04 -32.91 21.35
C GLU A 458 -5.78 -33.08 20.49
N HIS A 459 -5.57 -32.24 19.47
CA HIS A 459 -4.56 -32.49 18.44
C HIS A 459 -3.42 -31.47 18.45
N THR A 460 -3.65 -30.24 18.89
CA THR A 460 -2.67 -29.14 18.76
C THR A 460 -2.06 -28.74 20.09
N TYR A 461 -2.78 -28.95 21.19
CA TYR A 461 -2.35 -28.70 22.56
C TYR A 461 -2.10 -30.03 23.27
N ASP A 462 -0.85 -30.45 23.44
CA ASP A 462 -0.55 -31.68 24.19
C ASP A 462 -0.64 -31.43 25.71
N LYS A 463 -0.88 -32.50 26.48
CA LYS A 463 -1.18 -32.45 27.92
C LYS A 463 -0.18 -31.58 28.70
N MET A 464 -0.68 -30.45 29.20
CA MET A 464 -0.05 -29.50 30.15
C MET A 464 1.26 -28.82 29.74
N ASP A 465 1.89 -29.19 28.62
CA ASP A 465 3.16 -28.61 28.17
C ASP A 465 3.09 -27.95 26.78
N ILE A 466 3.88 -26.90 26.61
CA ILE A 466 4.06 -26.14 25.37
C ILE A 466 5.23 -26.77 24.62
N PRO A 467 5.10 -27.20 23.35
CA PRO A 467 4.62 -26.35 22.23
C PRO A 467 3.24 -26.65 21.65
N ILE A 468 2.60 -25.59 21.17
CA ILE A 468 1.46 -25.65 20.24
C ILE A 468 1.98 -26.20 18.91
N LYS A 469 1.37 -27.29 18.43
CA LYS A 469 1.75 -27.94 17.17
C LYS A 469 1.23 -27.12 15.98
N ARG A 470 1.96 -27.07 14.85
CA ARG A 470 1.52 -26.37 13.62
C ARG A 470 0.27 -27.02 13.00
N GLY A 471 0.06 -28.31 13.24
CA GLY A 471 -1.10 -29.04 12.75
C GLY A 471 -1.20 -30.45 13.29
N LYS A 472 -2.24 -31.18 12.88
CA LYS A 472 -2.43 -32.59 13.27
C LYS A 472 -1.32 -33.44 12.67
N GLY A 473 -0.51 -34.05 13.53
CA GLY A 473 0.66 -34.84 13.12
C GLY A 473 1.89 -34.00 12.74
N ASP A 474 1.87 -32.69 12.99
CA ASP A 474 2.96 -31.77 12.64
C ASP A 474 3.42 -30.97 13.86
N SER A 475 4.54 -31.39 14.47
CA SER A 475 5.13 -30.78 15.64
C SER A 475 6.02 -29.57 15.34
N THR A 476 6.06 -29.10 14.09
CA THR A 476 6.79 -27.89 13.71
C THR A 476 6.25 -26.71 14.52
N ILE A 477 7.16 -25.85 15.00
CA ILE A 477 6.79 -24.62 15.71
C ILE A 477 6.47 -23.55 14.66
N ALA A 478 5.27 -22.98 14.75
CA ALA A 478 4.79 -21.88 13.93
C ALA A 478 4.36 -20.73 14.86
N THR A 479 5.10 -19.64 14.86
CA THR A 479 4.92 -18.51 15.80
C THR A 479 3.53 -17.87 15.75
N ASP A 480 2.92 -17.78 14.58
CA ASP A 480 1.55 -17.31 14.36
C ASP A 480 0.52 -18.07 15.21
N THR A 481 0.65 -19.40 15.34
CA THR A 481 -0.28 -20.22 16.14
C THR A 481 -0.33 -19.81 17.61
N TYR A 482 0.74 -19.24 18.16
CA TYR A 482 0.78 -18.72 19.52
C TYR A 482 0.02 -17.40 19.63
N ALA A 483 0.24 -16.47 18.69
CA ALA A 483 -0.50 -15.22 18.63
C ALA A 483 -2.00 -15.48 18.41
N TRP A 484 -2.36 -16.35 17.47
CA TRP A 484 -3.74 -16.66 17.12
C TRP A 484 -4.48 -17.40 18.22
N SER A 485 -3.79 -18.23 19.00
CA SER A 485 -4.40 -18.82 20.19
C SER A 485 -4.91 -17.73 21.13
N ILE A 486 -4.12 -16.68 21.38
CA ILE A 486 -4.54 -15.55 22.21
C ILE A 486 -5.65 -14.74 21.53
N ALA A 487 -5.50 -14.43 20.24
CA ALA A 487 -6.40 -13.52 19.52
C ALA A 487 -7.77 -14.13 19.17
N ALA A 488 -7.83 -15.41 18.80
CA ALA A 488 -9.05 -16.11 18.40
C ALA A 488 -9.81 -16.74 19.58
N ILE A 489 -9.10 -17.40 20.51
CA ILE A 489 -9.73 -18.09 21.65
C ILE A 489 -9.93 -17.14 22.83
N GLY A 490 -8.97 -16.25 23.07
CA GLY A 490 -8.96 -15.35 24.21
C GLY A 490 -8.35 -15.99 25.47
N PRO A 491 -7.61 -15.22 26.28
CA PRO A 491 -6.89 -15.75 27.44
C PRO A 491 -7.80 -16.34 28.51
N GLU A 492 -9.00 -15.79 28.72
CA GLU A 492 -9.99 -16.33 29.67
C GLU A 492 -10.43 -17.75 29.27
N LYS A 493 -10.69 -17.98 27.98
CA LYS A 493 -11.17 -19.28 27.51
C LYS A 493 -10.03 -20.30 27.47
N LEU A 494 -8.81 -19.87 27.11
CA LEU A 494 -7.60 -20.71 27.20
C LEU A 494 -7.40 -21.24 28.63
N GLU A 495 -7.48 -20.39 29.66
CA GLU A 495 -7.35 -20.85 31.05
C GLU A 495 -8.42 -21.88 31.42
N ARG A 496 -9.68 -21.67 30.97
CA ARG A 496 -10.79 -22.59 31.26
C ARG A 496 -10.60 -23.98 30.65
N ILE A 497 -9.91 -24.06 29.51
CA ILE A 497 -9.59 -25.34 28.85
C ILE A 497 -8.23 -25.90 29.30
N GLY A 498 -7.61 -25.32 30.34
CA GLY A 498 -6.37 -25.82 30.93
C GLY A 498 -5.09 -25.32 30.26
N MET A 499 -5.19 -24.35 29.34
CA MET A 499 -4.03 -23.76 28.66
C MET A 499 -3.62 -22.46 29.32
N ASN A 500 -2.34 -22.33 29.72
CA ASN A 500 -1.84 -21.11 30.34
C ASN A 500 -1.45 -20.07 29.27
N PRO A 501 -2.21 -18.96 29.12
CA PRO A 501 -1.94 -17.97 28.09
C PRO A 501 -0.62 -17.21 28.30
N ALA A 502 -0.16 -17.04 29.55
CA ALA A 502 1.16 -16.44 29.78
C ALA A 502 2.29 -17.35 29.32
N SER A 503 2.19 -18.65 29.59
CA SER A 503 3.19 -19.61 29.16
C SER A 503 3.26 -19.71 27.63
N ILE A 504 2.12 -19.62 26.92
CA ILE A 504 2.07 -19.55 25.45
C ILE A 504 2.91 -18.36 24.94
N MET A 505 2.70 -17.17 25.52
CA MET A 505 3.42 -15.97 25.13
C MET A 505 4.91 -16.02 25.49
N GLU A 506 5.25 -16.55 26.67
CA GLU A 506 6.64 -16.72 27.11
C GLU A 506 7.40 -17.68 26.19
N PHE A 507 6.75 -18.76 25.75
CA PHE A 507 7.37 -19.70 24.82
C PHE A 507 7.63 -19.05 23.46
N ALA A 508 6.65 -18.34 22.90
CA ALA A 508 6.80 -17.66 21.62
C ALA A 508 7.94 -16.61 21.68
N GLU A 509 7.99 -15.79 22.73
CA GLU A 509 9.06 -14.81 22.91
C GLU A 509 10.44 -15.47 23.05
N LYS A 510 10.53 -16.58 23.81
CA LYS A 510 11.81 -17.28 24.05
C LYS A 510 12.33 -18.00 22.81
N ASN A 511 11.47 -18.59 22.00
CA ASN A 511 11.88 -19.48 20.90
C ASN A 511 11.79 -18.85 19.52
N CYS A 512 10.93 -17.83 19.34
CA CYS A 512 10.65 -17.25 18.03
C CYS A 512 11.05 -15.77 17.92
N SER A 513 11.41 -15.09 19.02
CA SER A 513 11.95 -13.74 18.92
C SER A 513 13.40 -13.76 18.44
N VAL A 514 13.71 -12.91 17.47
CA VAL A 514 15.06 -12.76 16.89
C VAL A 514 15.45 -11.29 16.83
N GLU A 515 16.75 -11.00 16.88
CA GLU A 515 17.31 -9.67 16.63
C GLU A 515 18.27 -9.76 15.43
N VAL A 516 18.03 -8.94 14.40
CA VAL A 516 18.75 -9.01 13.13
C VAL A 516 19.21 -7.62 12.67
N SER A 517 20.23 -7.58 11.82
CA SER A 517 20.60 -6.36 11.11
C SER A 517 19.80 -6.25 9.82
N TYR A 518 19.02 -5.18 9.68
CA TYR A 518 18.18 -4.90 8.53
C TYR A 518 18.77 -3.77 7.69
N GLN A 519 19.04 -4.04 6.41
CA GLN A 519 19.44 -3.01 5.45
C GLN A 519 18.19 -2.40 4.81
N ARG A 520 17.93 -1.13 5.12
CA ARG A 520 16.81 -0.36 4.57
C ARG A 520 17.08 0.02 3.09
N PRO A 521 16.03 0.36 2.31
CA PRO A 521 16.19 0.75 0.90
C PRO A 521 17.06 1.98 0.64
N ASP A 522 17.24 2.84 1.66
CA ASP A 522 18.11 4.02 1.62
C ASP A 522 19.60 3.68 1.88
N GLY A 523 19.92 2.42 2.15
CA GLY A 523 21.25 1.93 2.48
C GLY A 523 21.58 1.95 3.98
N GLN A 524 20.72 2.51 4.82
CA GLN A 524 20.92 2.54 6.27
C GLN A 524 20.78 1.12 6.85
N ILE A 525 21.72 0.72 7.71
CA ILE A 525 21.63 -0.55 8.45
C ILE A 525 21.12 -0.26 9.86
N VAL A 526 20.07 -0.97 10.27
CA VAL A 526 19.40 -0.78 11.55
C VAL A 526 19.24 -2.13 12.23
N LYS A 527 19.43 -2.19 13.56
CA LYS A 527 19.10 -3.40 14.33
C LYS A 527 17.61 -3.43 14.62
N VAL A 528 16.97 -4.54 14.30
CA VAL A 528 15.53 -4.77 14.51
C VAL A 528 15.34 -6.03 15.31
N ARG A 529 14.52 -5.95 16.36
CA ARG A 529 14.06 -7.12 17.11
C ARG A 529 12.59 -7.39 16.79
N GLY A 530 12.25 -8.63 16.56
CA GLY A 530 10.87 -9.02 16.27
C GLY A 530 10.68 -10.52 16.39
N PHE A 531 9.74 -11.04 15.61
CA PHE A 531 9.38 -12.45 15.58
C PHE A 531 9.60 -13.04 14.18
N ASP A 532 10.13 -14.25 14.17
CA ASP A 532 10.36 -15.05 12.97
C ASP A 532 9.16 -15.96 12.66
N PHE A 533 9.09 -16.43 11.42
CA PHE A 533 8.17 -17.45 10.92
C PHE A 533 8.32 -18.79 11.68
N ALA A 534 9.57 -19.18 11.93
CA ALA A 534 9.87 -20.37 12.72
C ALA A 534 11.11 -20.11 13.59
N PRO A 535 11.36 -20.91 14.63
CA PRO A 535 12.57 -20.76 15.43
C PRO A 535 13.82 -20.79 14.55
N GLU A 536 14.66 -19.76 14.65
CA GLU A 536 15.88 -19.61 13.84
C GLU A 536 16.75 -20.87 13.87
N ARG A 537 16.87 -21.50 15.04
CA ARG A 537 17.64 -22.75 15.23
C ARG A 537 17.21 -23.92 14.32
N ASN A 538 16.00 -23.84 13.75
CA ASN A 538 15.45 -24.86 12.86
C ASN A 538 15.69 -24.53 11.38
N LEU A 539 16.28 -23.38 11.04
CA LEU A 539 16.43 -22.91 9.67
C LEU A 539 17.88 -22.47 9.36
N SER A 540 18.38 -22.84 8.20
CA SER A 540 19.76 -22.52 7.77
C SER A 540 19.96 -21.06 7.37
N ARG A 541 18.87 -20.32 7.12
CA ARG A 541 18.89 -18.90 6.72
C ARG A 541 19.16 -17.90 7.85
N GLY A 542 19.28 -18.39 9.09
CA GLY A 542 19.33 -17.53 10.27
C GLY A 542 18.01 -16.79 10.53
N GLY A 543 18.03 -15.87 11.48
CA GLY A 543 16.86 -15.13 11.93
C GLY A 543 16.32 -14.18 10.88
N VAL A 544 15.00 -14.10 10.79
CA VAL A 544 14.26 -13.14 9.97
C VAL A 544 13.16 -12.53 10.82
N VAL A 545 13.05 -11.20 10.82
CA VAL A 545 11.90 -10.54 11.44
C VAL A 545 10.81 -10.39 10.39
N SER A 546 9.65 -10.98 10.66
CA SER A 546 8.42 -10.81 9.89
C SER A 546 7.62 -9.63 10.43
N SER A 547 7.28 -8.67 9.56
CA SER A 547 6.48 -7.50 9.94
C SER A 547 5.10 -7.91 10.43
N GLU A 548 4.47 -8.84 9.70
CA GLU A 548 3.16 -9.37 10.02
C GLU A 548 3.18 -10.06 11.39
N TRP A 549 4.05 -11.06 11.56
CA TRP A 549 4.00 -11.92 12.73
C TRP A 549 4.44 -11.18 14.00
N THR A 550 5.35 -10.22 13.87
CA THR A 550 5.70 -9.31 14.96
C THR A 550 4.50 -8.45 15.36
N ALA A 551 3.73 -7.93 14.40
CA ALA A 551 2.53 -7.15 14.69
C ALA A 551 1.40 -8.01 15.29
N GLN A 552 1.24 -9.27 14.87
CA GLN A 552 0.32 -10.23 15.49
C GLN A 552 0.68 -10.47 16.97
N MET A 553 1.97 -10.59 17.29
CA MET A 553 2.45 -10.69 18.67
C MET A 553 2.19 -9.40 19.46
N VAL A 554 2.34 -8.22 18.86
CA VAL A 554 1.98 -6.94 19.50
C VAL A 554 0.50 -6.93 19.89
N ILE A 555 -0.40 -7.34 18.99
CA ILE A 555 -1.84 -7.44 19.28
C ILE A 555 -2.07 -8.41 20.46
N SER A 556 -1.43 -9.57 20.43
CA SER A 556 -1.55 -10.58 21.49
C SER A 556 -1.03 -10.07 22.84
N PHE A 557 0.07 -9.33 22.87
CA PHE A 557 0.55 -8.67 24.09
C PHE A 557 -0.45 -7.64 24.63
N LYS A 558 -1.12 -6.86 23.76
CA LYS A 558 -2.16 -5.93 24.19
C LYS A 558 -3.38 -6.65 24.77
N ILE A 559 -3.81 -7.75 24.16
CA ILE A 559 -4.88 -8.61 24.69
C ILE A 559 -4.51 -9.15 26.08
N MET A 560 -3.27 -9.63 26.25
CA MET A 560 -2.78 -10.09 27.55
C MET A 560 -2.68 -8.98 28.60
N ALA A 561 -2.33 -7.76 28.19
CA ALA A 561 -2.32 -6.60 29.07
C ALA A 561 -3.72 -6.30 29.60
N ASP A 562 -4.71 -6.24 28.71
CA ASP A 562 -6.12 -6.02 29.06
C ASP A 562 -6.66 -7.13 29.98
N PHE A 563 -6.31 -8.38 29.69
CA PHE A 563 -6.66 -9.55 30.51
C PHE A 563 -6.13 -9.46 31.95
N TYR A 564 -4.83 -9.17 32.11
CA TYR A 564 -4.25 -9.05 33.45
C TYR A 564 -4.70 -7.78 34.18
N ALA A 565 -5.02 -6.70 33.46
CA ALA A 565 -5.61 -5.51 34.04
C ALA A 565 -7.01 -5.83 34.64
N LYS A 566 -7.85 -6.56 33.90
CA LYS A 566 -9.17 -7.03 34.38
C LYS A 566 -9.07 -7.94 35.61
N LYS A 567 -7.99 -8.73 35.74
CA LYS A 567 -7.69 -9.53 36.92
C LYS A 567 -7.11 -8.75 38.11
N GLY A 568 -6.92 -7.44 37.99
CA GLY A 568 -6.29 -6.61 39.02
C GLY A 568 -4.76 -6.80 39.14
N MET A 569 -4.13 -7.52 38.21
CA MET A 569 -2.70 -7.79 38.21
C MET A 569 -1.91 -6.69 37.47
N GLN A 570 -1.97 -5.47 37.99
CA GLN A 570 -1.47 -4.27 37.30
C GLN A 570 0.01 -4.35 36.87
N ARG A 571 0.88 -4.93 37.69
CA ARG A 571 2.31 -5.10 37.33
C ARG A 571 2.50 -5.99 36.10
N LYS A 572 1.69 -7.06 35.97
CA LYS A 572 1.78 -7.99 34.85
C LYS A 572 1.15 -7.39 33.59
N ALA A 573 0.05 -6.66 33.75
CA ALA A 573 -0.57 -5.89 32.66
C ALA A 573 0.41 -4.87 32.06
N GLU A 574 1.06 -4.08 32.92
CA GLU A 574 2.03 -3.07 32.49
C GLU A 574 3.24 -3.72 31.81
N ALA A 575 3.73 -4.87 32.30
CA ALA A 575 4.82 -5.59 31.64
C ALA A 575 4.47 -6.02 30.20
N TYR A 576 3.24 -6.48 29.96
CA TYR A 576 2.78 -6.81 28.61
C TYR A 576 2.60 -5.58 27.72
N LYS A 577 2.09 -4.47 28.27
CA LYS A 577 1.98 -3.20 27.56
C LYS A 577 3.34 -2.68 27.09
N ILE A 578 4.34 -2.70 27.98
CA ILE A 578 5.72 -2.31 27.65
C ILE A 578 6.28 -3.18 26.53
N LYS A 579 6.03 -4.51 26.54
CA LYS A 579 6.44 -5.40 25.45
C LYS A 579 5.75 -5.04 24.13
N ALA A 580 4.44 -4.81 24.15
CA ALA A 580 3.69 -4.41 22.96
C ALA A 580 4.25 -3.12 22.35
N ASP A 581 4.48 -2.09 23.16
CA ASP A 581 5.00 -0.80 22.71
C ASP A 581 6.45 -0.92 22.20
N ALA A 582 7.27 -1.78 22.82
CA ALA A 582 8.63 -2.04 22.36
C ALA A 582 8.65 -2.69 20.97
N TYR A 583 7.92 -3.78 20.76
CA TYR A 583 7.89 -4.46 19.45
C TYR A 583 7.19 -3.62 18.37
N LEU A 584 6.21 -2.79 18.73
CA LEU A 584 5.61 -1.84 17.79
C LEU A 584 6.63 -0.77 17.34
N ALA A 585 7.48 -0.29 18.24
CA ALA A 585 8.57 0.62 17.88
C ALA A 585 9.62 -0.07 16.98
N GLU A 586 9.90 -1.36 17.17
CA GLU A 586 10.78 -2.13 16.29
C GLU A 586 10.23 -2.22 14.85
N LEU A 587 8.92 -2.42 14.68
CA LEU A 587 8.25 -2.34 13.37
C LEU A 587 8.43 -0.95 12.73
N GLY A 588 8.42 0.11 13.53
CA GLY A 588 8.70 1.47 13.08
C GLY A 588 10.08 1.61 12.41
N LYS A 589 11.09 0.83 12.83
CA LYS A 589 12.43 0.82 12.21
C LYS A 589 12.44 0.16 10.82
N MET A 590 11.47 -0.71 10.54
CA MET A 590 11.32 -1.40 9.26
C MET A 590 10.54 -0.58 8.22
N LEU A 591 10.06 0.61 8.59
CA LEU A 591 9.32 1.47 7.67
C LEU A 591 10.11 1.81 6.40
N ILE A 592 9.47 1.53 5.27
CA ILE A 592 9.93 1.90 3.94
C ILE A 592 8.93 2.84 3.29
N SER A 593 9.40 3.61 2.32
CA SER A 593 8.52 4.36 1.43
C SER A 593 8.18 3.52 0.23
N SER A 594 6.93 3.57 -0.20
CA SER A 594 6.46 2.97 -1.44
C SER A 594 7.42 3.27 -2.61
N SER A 595 7.75 2.21 -3.35
CA SER A 595 8.71 2.22 -4.45
C SER A 595 8.05 2.57 -5.79
N SER A 596 6.73 2.40 -5.93
CA SER A 596 6.01 2.66 -7.18
C SER A 596 5.62 4.13 -7.37
N PRO A 597 5.54 4.60 -8.63
CA PRO A 597 4.99 5.92 -8.93
C PRO A 597 3.55 6.09 -8.44
N SER A 598 2.76 5.01 -8.46
CA SER A 598 1.39 5.00 -7.97
C SER A 598 1.32 5.22 -6.47
N GLY A 599 2.16 4.56 -5.68
CA GLY A 599 2.08 4.64 -4.22
C GLY A 599 2.66 5.91 -3.60
N GLN A 600 3.15 6.86 -4.41
CA GLN A 600 3.52 8.24 -4.02
C GLN A 600 4.49 8.32 -2.82
N GLY A 601 5.31 7.30 -2.59
CA GLY A 601 6.22 7.22 -1.45
C GLY A 601 5.52 7.09 -0.08
N GLU A 602 4.21 6.82 -0.06
CA GLU A 602 3.45 6.54 1.16
C GLU A 602 4.13 5.43 1.99
N GLY A 603 4.11 5.57 3.31
CA GLY A 603 4.80 4.65 4.20
C GLY A 603 4.14 3.27 4.22
N CYS A 604 4.93 2.21 4.07
CA CYS A 604 4.48 0.82 4.18
C CYS A 604 5.56 -0.02 4.86
N LEU A 605 5.24 -1.27 5.21
CA LEU A 605 6.22 -2.22 5.70
C LEU A 605 6.58 -3.25 4.63
N PRO A 606 7.85 -3.71 4.63
CA PRO A 606 8.22 -4.92 3.91
C PRO A 606 7.54 -6.13 4.56
N TYR A 607 7.49 -7.25 3.83
CA TYR A 607 6.99 -8.50 4.41
C TYR A 607 7.91 -9.00 5.54
N ALA A 608 9.22 -8.91 5.33
CA ALA A 608 10.24 -9.35 6.27
C ALA A 608 11.56 -8.57 6.10
N THR A 609 12.51 -8.77 7.01
CA THR A 609 13.86 -8.16 6.94
C THR A 609 14.76 -8.74 5.84
N GLN A 610 14.40 -9.90 5.27
CA GLN A 610 15.13 -10.54 4.18
C GLN A 610 14.15 -10.87 3.02
N ASP A 611 14.59 -10.62 1.79
CA ASP A 611 13.84 -10.94 0.57
C ASP A 611 14.21 -12.33 0.03
N PHE A 612 13.23 -13.01 -0.56
CA PHE A 612 13.38 -14.35 -1.14
C PHE A 612 14.04 -15.40 -0.24
N VAL A 613 13.59 -15.50 1.00
CA VAL A 613 14.07 -16.50 1.97
C VAL A 613 12.96 -17.47 2.37
N ASP A 614 13.32 -18.73 2.61
CA ASP A 614 12.38 -19.77 3.04
C ASP A 614 11.75 -19.40 4.38
N THR A 615 10.44 -19.43 4.48
CA THR A 615 9.73 -19.16 5.73
C THR A 615 9.80 -20.33 6.71
N GLY A 616 10.09 -21.55 6.23
CA GLY A 616 9.94 -22.79 7.02
C GLY A 616 8.52 -23.40 6.93
N HIS A 617 7.64 -22.79 6.12
CA HIS A 617 6.24 -23.19 5.98
C HIS A 617 5.87 -23.57 4.53
N GLY A 618 6.86 -23.75 3.67
CA GLY A 618 6.66 -24.20 2.28
C GLY A 618 6.53 -23.10 1.25
N TRP A 619 6.78 -21.84 1.64
CA TRP A 619 6.90 -20.71 0.71
C TRP A 619 8.04 -19.77 1.11
N PHE A 620 8.39 -18.87 0.19
CA PHE A 620 9.46 -17.89 0.36
C PHE A 620 8.89 -16.50 0.59
N THR A 621 9.64 -15.64 1.27
CA THR A 621 9.32 -14.21 1.33
C THR A 621 9.35 -13.61 -0.09
N PRO A 622 8.57 -12.54 -0.37
CA PRO A 622 8.59 -11.86 -1.66
C PRO A 622 10.00 -11.37 -2.02
N LYS A 623 10.27 -11.28 -3.32
CA LYS A 623 11.52 -10.75 -3.87
C LYS A 623 11.54 -9.23 -3.78
N GLY A 624 12.73 -8.67 -3.62
CA GLY A 624 12.97 -7.23 -3.70
C GLY A 624 13.15 -6.56 -2.34
N LYS A 625 14.26 -5.84 -2.22
CA LYS A 625 14.67 -5.12 -0.99
C LYS A 625 13.78 -3.93 -0.59
N SER A 626 12.83 -3.55 -1.44
CA SER A 626 11.91 -2.42 -1.22
C SER A 626 10.45 -2.80 -1.50
N THR A 627 10.15 -4.09 -1.37
CA THR A 627 8.81 -4.62 -1.66
C THR A 627 7.87 -4.34 -0.49
N GLY A 628 6.89 -3.47 -0.70
CA GLY A 628 5.83 -3.21 0.27
C GLY A 628 4.88 -4.41 0.37
N SER A 629 4.44 -4.74 1.58
CA SER A 629 3.53 -5.86 1.85
C SER A 629 2.21 -5.37 2.45
N LEU A 630 1.09 -5.81 1.86
CA LEU A 630 -0.24 -5.52 2.37
C LEU A 630 -0.46 -6.12 3.76
N ALA A 631 -0.10 -7.38 3.99
CA ALA A 631 -0.25 -8.04 5.28
C ALA A 631 0.59 -7.38 6.39
N GLY A 632 1.90 -7.18 6.16
CA GLY A 632 2.77 -6.54 7.14
C GLY A 632 2.32 -5.12 7.51
N THR A 633 1.83 -4.37 6.51
CA THR A 633 1.31 -3.01 6.71
C THR A 633 -0.05 -3.00 7.43
N ALA A 634 -0.97 -3.90 7.06
CA ALA A 634 -2.30 -4.01 7.67
C ALA A 634 -2.22 -4.45 9.14
N TYR A 635 -1.39 -5.44 9.46
CA TYR A 635 -1.22 -5.86 10.86
C TYR A 635 -0.56 -4.80 11.72
N THR A 636 0.40 -4.04 11.18
CA THR A 636 0.99 -2.93 11.94
C THR A 636 -0.05 -1.84 12.21
N PHE A 637 -0.91 -1.56 11.23
CA PHE A 637 -2.07 -0.68 11.42
C PHE A 637 -3.01 -1.20 12.52
N PHE A 638 -3.35 -2.49 12.52
CA PHE A 638 -4.17 -3.11 13.56
C PHE A 638 -3.51 -3.07 14.94
N ALA A 639 -2.23 -3.41 15.01
CA ALA A 639 -1.42 -3.39 16.21
C ALA A 639 -1.36 -1.99 16.82
N TYR A 640 -1.15 -0.95 16.01
CA TYR A 640 -1.16 0.45 16.45
C TYR A 640 -2.50 0.80 17.10
N TYR A 641 -3.60 0.50 16.43
CA TYR A 641 -4.96 0.83 16.88
C TYR A 641 -5.57 -0.14 17.90
N ASN A 642 -4.83 -1.17 18.35
CA ASN A 642 -5.34 -2.22 19.24
C ASN A 642 -6.60 -2.91 18.67
N TYR A 643 -6.62 -3.12 17.36
CA TYR A 643 -7.70 -3.80 16.65
C TYR A 643 -7.39 -5.31 16.57
N ASN A 644 -8.25 -6.14 17.16
CA ASN A 644 -8.18 -7.58 17.03
C ASN A 644 -9.05 -8.01 15.83
N PRO A 645 -8.48 -8.48 14.70
CA PRO A 645 -9.26 -8.87 13.54
C PRO A 645 -10.14 -10.11 13.79
N LEU A 646 -9.79 -10.93 14.79
CA LEU A 646 -10.42 -12.21 15.10
C LEU A 646 -11.52 -12.09 16.17
N GLU A 647 -11.91 -10.86 16.56
CA GLU A 647 -12.98 -10.62 17.52
C GLU A 647 -13.90 -9.46 17.08
N LEU A 648 -15.22 -9.61 17.26
CA LEU A 648 -16.17 -8.51 17.08
C LEU A 648 -16.17 -7.61 18.32
N LYS A 649 -15.48 -6.47 18.25
CA LYS A 649 -15.60 -5.41 19.25
C LYS A 649 -16.87 -4.59 19.02
N ASP A 650 -17.60 -4.33 20.10
CA ASP A 650 -18.79 -3.46 20.10
C ASP A 650 -18.41 -1.97 20.08
#